data_AF-A0AAN8ETT2-F1
#
_entry.id   AF-A0AAN8ETT2-F1
#
_cell.length_a   1.000
_cell.length_b   1.000
_cell.length_c   1.000
_cell.angle_alpha   90.00
_cell.angle_beta   90.00
_cell.angle_gamma   90.00
#
_symmetry.space_group_name_H-M   'P 1'
#
loop_
_entity.id
_entity.type
_entity.pdbx_description
1 polymer ?
#
loop_
_entity_poly.entity_id
_entity_poly.type
_entity_poly.pdbx_seq_one_letter_code
_entity_poly.pdbx_strand_id
1 'polypeptide(L)'
;MAKVTTNYFVCTLGEAAQHGISRPYSSVSDLIKKQSKKNPDLPAIGFYVGSESSKDTALETKVLTFHDVYKGTASAASLLSDTLDTQPGKAIGLLADSSPAFLFTWLGCISLGHPVLLLAPQLAASAVAHLCKSCEVTVLLTDKKHEDLGAEAAKQNKDSGDAGLRSTLMPFTSDQGVFSLTEQDLDQETPEPAITDDSIAYLHHTSGTSSGLPKPIPQTHHGAIGVLPALDGRQQATFTTTPLYHGGPADIFRAWTSNAMIWLFPSKDMPITASNIRRCLEAAEGSVTRNRTPPVKYFTSVPYVLQMMAADEEGLKWLQKMDLVGVGGAALPAKVGDELVEQGVNVVSRFGSAECGFLLSSHREYAQDREWQYLRQAEGSTQLQFEAREEGLHELVIKPDWPHMAKRNRDDGSYATADLFEKHAMIANAWKYHSRADSQLTLITGKKFDPASIEHDIVAASDLVADVLLFGNGKPYPGVLLFRSQEAQNMSDEDMLKEIAPVVEKINEGNQKHTRIPRNMLVMMPFEEQPLEKSSKGTIIRNKAEAKYESIIEQAYNKATPTSADVADEDVSKAIHDLTTSIVGNDNINVDDDLFSQGVDSVACVQIRHGLSQLLPKDAKALPLTVVEDSGTISELSKTVLSLRHGGTNDKTDEKALIPELVKQYSQLDSNRPVETMIDGITTVIEPPGKTVLLTGATGSLGSHVLGQLLQNKAIQHIYVLVRGATPQAARERVHKALSSRKLSIPDDSDAKVTILQCKLSDPDLGLAFQDYSTLQSNVDIVLHMAWTVNFLISLRSFAPHFAGIQNLLNLCLSSTQRKPPRFVFCSSVASVSNYPALQKDVRNVPEDLQTDLSVSGSTGYARSKLTAELILANAATNVPSLRDQITAVRVGQLSADTNHGIWSASEAYPQILATAKMTDGMLPDLGIEERLTWLPVDVAAKAFVETSLMAPEIIGDMPTEHVKHMIGQKPKAKFPLLDKGTGLGGDEIDTAAVKVVHLLNPDQSSTFTDFLTRLQQVSNNDSNEALKIVPAQQWLEKLEALASGSEQSSEAQKSLRLLPFWKQAYSNRQPSPRSNDTDTDSTAPGGLAFDVHNSLIAMPALAHWLGLSTIEGRRSRGKAPQVNGDAGDNTVQANVAESEDTNDDVDNELLRKDYISKIWNWVRENVP
;
A
#
# COMPACT_ATOMS: atom_id res chain seq x y z
N MET A 1 7.54 44.83 18.18
CA MET A 1 7.87 43.73 19.10
C MET A 1 9.35 43.80 19.39
N ALA A 2 9.78 43.59 20.65
CA ALA A 2 11.20 43.47 20.95
C ALA A 2 11.77 42.27 20.17
N LYS A 3 12.96 42.41 19.59
CA LYS A 3 13.60 41.33 18.82
C LYS A 3 14.08 40.28 19.82
N VAL A 4 13.51 39.07 19.76
CA VAL A 4 13.95 37.94 20.59
C VAL A 4 15.43 37.73 20.36
N THR A 5 16.24 37.80 21.41
CA THR A 5 17.70 37.74 21.28
C THR A 5 18.13 36.28 21.17
N THR A 6 18.72 35.91 20.04
CA THR A 6 19.23 34.56 19.80
C THR A 6 20.52 34.32 20.58
N ASN A 7 20.65 33.13 21.14
CA ASN A 7 21.91 32.64 21.73
C ASN A 7 22.49 31.51 20.85
N TYR A 8 23.66 30.99 21.22
CA TYR A 8 24.31 29.94 20.43
C TYR A 8 23.47 28.65 20.32
N PHE A 9 22.56 28.40 21.27
CA PHE A 9 21.66 27.24 21.32
C PHE A 9 20.64 27.19 20.19
N VAL A 10 20.08 28.33 19.84
CA VAL A 10 18.93 28.44 18.93
C VAL A 10 19.23 29.16 17.62
N CYS A 11 20.39 29.82 17.53
CA CYS A 11 20.80 30.56 16.33
C CYS A 11 21.00 29.61 15.14
N THR A 12 20.18 29.78 14.12
CA THR A 12 20.24 29.06 12.84
C THR A 12 21.44 29.53 12.01
N LEU A 13 21.81 28.78 10.97
CA LEU A 13 22.93 29.21 10.11
C LEU A 13 22.61 30.51 9.35
N GLY A 14 21.35 30.70 8.95
CA GLY A 14 20.89 31.92 8.31
C GLY A 14 21.04 33.14 9.23
N GLU A 15 20.66 33.01 10.50
CA GLU A 15 20.84 34.07 11.50
C GLU A 15 22.33 34.31 11.78
N ALA A 16 23.13 33.26 11.93
CA ALA A 16 24.58 33.37 12.14
C ALA A 16 25.26 34.13 10.98
N ALA A 17 24.84 33.89 9.74
CA ALA A 17 25.32 34.62 8.56
C ALA A 17 24.93 36.11 8.61
N GLN A 18 23.71 36.43 9.07
CA GLN A 18 23.26 37.83 9.23
C GLN A 18 24.02 38.59 10.33
N HIS A 19 24.50 37.89 11.37
CA HIS A 19 25.30 38.53 12.43
C HIS A 19 26.69 38.99 11.95
N GLY A 20 27.16 38.53 10.79
CA GLY A 20 28.42 38.99 10.19
C GLY A 20 29.66 38.73 11.06
N ILE A 21 29.65 37.69 11.90
CA ILE A 21 30.69 37.47 12.89
C ILE A 21 31.96 36.92 12.22
N SER A 22 33.03 37.73 12.23
CA SER A 22 34.36 37.34 11.75
C SER A 22 34.95 36.22 12.62
N ARG A 23 35.38 35.12 12.00
CA ARG A 23 35.98 33.99 12.70
C ARG A 23 37.49 34.00 12.56
N PRO A 24 38.23 33.87 13.66
CA PRO A 24 39.68 33.90 13.61
C PRO A 24 40.29 32.54 13.25
N TYR A 25 39.52 31.51 12.89
CA TYR A 25 39.99 30.14 12.66
C TYR A 25 39.54 29.57 11.31
N SER A 26 40.39 28.74 10.69
CA SER A 26 40.17 28.14 9.36
C SER A 26 39.91 26.63 9.37
N SER A 27 40.25 25.94 10.46
CA SER A 27 40.06 24.49 10.61
C SER A 27 39.67 24.10 12.03
N VAL A 28 39.22 22.85 12.22
CA VAL A 28 38.81 22.32 13.53
C VAL A 28 40.00 22.30 14.48
N SER A 29 41.18 21.86 14.01
CA SER A 29 42.40 21.87 14.79
C SER A 29 42.86 23.29 15.13
N ASP A 30 42.73 24.24 14.19
CA ASP A 30 43.04 25.65 14.42
C ASP A 30 42.09 26.31 15.44
N LEU A 31 40.80 25.97 15.41
CA LEU A 31 39.84 26.37 16.45
C LEU A 31 40.30 25.91 17.84
N ILE A 32 40.60 24.61 18.00
CA ILE A 32 41.02 24.03 19.29
C ILE A 32 42.33 24.68 19.77
N LYS A 33 43.32 24.82 18.89
CA LYS A 33 44.63 25.45 19.19
C LYS A 33 44.50 26.92 19.56
N LYS A 34 43.66 27.68 18.87
CA LYS A 34 43.42 29.10 19.20
C LYS A 34 42.65 29.24 20.51
N GLN A 35 41.70 28.36 20.78
CA GLN A 35 40.95 28.38 22.03
C GLN A 35 41.81 27.96 23.22
N SER A 36 42.71 26.98 23.08
CA SER A 36 43.65 26.61 24.15
C SER A 36 44.61 27.76 24.48
N LYS A 37 45.03 28.55 23.49
CA LYS A 37 45.88 29.74 23.72
C LYS A 37 45.11 30.93 24.30
N LYS A 38 43.87 31.16 23.84
CA LYS A 38 43.08 32.34 24.20
C LYS A 38 42.29 32.16 25.51
N ASN A 39 41.75 30.98 25.75
CA ASN A 39 40.93 30.62 26.90
C ASN A 39 41.38 29.27 27.49
N PRO A 40 42.65 29.11 27.93
CA PRO A 40 43.22 27.83 28.33
C PRO A 40 42.42 27.11 29.41
N ASP A 41 42.04 27.84 30.47
CA ASP A 41 41.36 27.29 31.65
C ASP A 41 39.83 27.22 31.50
N LEU A 42 39.29 27.66 30.36
CA LEU A 42 37.85 27.68 30.15
C LEU A 42 37.34 26.23 29.96
N PRO A 43 36.35 25.77 30.75
CA PRO A 43 35.77 24.44 30.60
C PRO A 43 35.18 24.25 29.20
N ALA A 44 35.64 23.23 28.49
CA ALA A 44 35.20 22.95 27.12
C ALA A 44 34.21 21.79 27.09
N ILE A 45 34.50 20.70 27.82
CA ILE A 45 33.68 19.49 27.80
C ILE A 45 33.74 18.73 29.12
N GLY A 46 32.62 18.13 29.52
CA GLY A 46 32.52 17.28 30.72
C GLY A 46 32.14 15.84 30.41
N PHE A 47 32.75 14.91 31.14
CA PHE A 47 32.54 13.46 31.07
C PHE A 47 32.23 12.87 32.45
N TYR A 48 31.64 11.68 32.45
CA TYR A 48 31.36 10.89 33.64
C TYR A 48 32.27 9.67 33.67
N VAL A 49 32.78 9.31 34.84
CA VAL A 49 33.73 8.21 35.05
C VAL A 49 33.13 7.26 36.09
N GLY A 50 33.09 5.96 35.78
CA GLY A 50 32.47 4.94 36.63
C GLY A 50 33.42 3.80 36.99
N SER A 51 33.49 3.49 38.29
CA SER A 51 34.01 2.24 38.86
C SER A 51 32.96 1.13 38.64
N GLU A 52 33.36 -0.04 38.15
CA GLU A 52 32.49 -1.20 37.89
C GLU A 52 31.83 -1.80 39.16
N SER A 53 31.83 -1.13 40.31
CA SER A 53 31.31 -1.66 41.57
C SER A 53 30.38 -0.70 42.32
N SER A 54 29.15 -1.17 42.52
CA SER A 54 28.04 -0.63 43.33
C SER A 54 27.10 0.40 42.69
N LYS A 55 25.79 0.13 42.80
CA LYS A 55 24.69 0.99 42.33
C LYS A 55 24.44 2.22 43.22
N ASP A 56 25.23 2.42 44.27
CA ASP A 56 24.98 3.39 45.36
C ASP A 56 26.06 4.49 45.53
N THR A 57 27.08 4.58 44.67
CA THR A 57 28.08 5.68 44.72
C THR A 57 27.77 6.79 43.71
N ALA A 58 28.04 8.04 44.11
CA ALA A 58 27.90 9.22 43.25
C ALA A 58 28.83 9.12 42.03
N LEU A 59 28.31 9.45 40.84
CA LEU A 59 29.09 9.46 39.60
C LEU A 59 30.26 10.45 39.70
N GLU A 60 31.47 9.98 39.44
CA GLU A 60 32.62 10.85 39.31
C GLU A 60 32.58 11.56 37.95
N THR A 61 33.09 12.79 37.89
CA THR A 61 33.08 13.61 36.68
C THR A 61 34.48 14.10 36.35
N LYS A 62 34.87 14.03 35.08
CA LYS A 62 36.10 14.63 34.56
C LYS A 62 35.74 15.78 33.64
N VAL A 63 36.23 16.98 33.95
CA VAL A 63 36.05 18.19 33.12
C VAL A 63 37.37 18.46 32.40
N LEU A 64 37.29 18.68 31.10
CA LEU A 64 38.41 19.08 30.26
C LEU A 64 38.25 20.53 29.84
N THR A 65 39.31 21.31 30.05
CA THR A 65 39.44 22.67 29.53
C THR A 65 39.83 22.66 28.05
N PHE A 66 39.77 23.81 27.37
CA PHE A 66 40.29 23.89 25.99
C PHE A 66 41.77 23.52 25.89
N HIS A 67 42.56 23.79 26.93
CA HIS A 67 43.96 23.35 27.00
C HIS A 67 44.08 21.83 27.09
N ASP A 68 43.29 21.18 27.95
CA ASP A 68 43.29 19.72 28.08
C ASP A 68 42.85 19.03 26.79
N VAL A 69 41.83 19.57 26.11
CA VAL A 69 41.35 19.06 24.81
C VAL A 69 42.46 19.16 23.76
N TYR A 70 43.19 20.29 23.70
CA TYR A 70 44.31 20.45 22.78
C TYR A 70 45.44 19.45 23.07
N LYS A 71 45.87 19.33 24.33
CA LYS A 71 46.91 18.38 24.74
C LYS A 71 46.53 16.94 24.40
N GLY A 72 45.34 16.49 24.83
CA GLY A 72 44.89 15.13 24.56
C GLY A 72 44.73 14.85 23.07
N THR A 73 44.32 15.84 22.27
CA THR A 73 44.25 15.72 20.80
C THR A 73 45.64 15.56 20.18
N ALA A 74 46.62 16.36 20.61
CA ALA A 74 47.99 16.30 20.09
C ALA A 74 48.69 14.99 20.49
N SER A 75 48.53 14.53 21.73
CA SER A 75 49.03 13.23 22.18
C SER A 75 48.37 12.07 21.42
N ALA A 76 47.05 12.12 21.21
CA ALA A 76 46.36 11.12 20.40
C ALA A 76 46.85 11.13 18.94
N ALA A 77 47.05 12.29 18.34
CA ALA A 77 47.61 12.42 17.00
C ALA A 77 49.00 11.77 16.88
N SER A 78 49.87 11.97 17.88
CA SER A 78 51.20 11.33 17.91
C SER A 78 51.12 9.80 17.99
N LEU A 79 50.18 9.25 18.76
CA LEU A 79 50.00 7.79 18.84
C LEU A 79 49.35 7.21 17.58
N LEU A 80 48.47 7.98 16.95
CA LEU A 80 47.78 7.59 15.71
C LEU A 80 48.71 7.62 14.49
N SER A 81 49.68 8.55 14.42
CA SER A 81 50.62 8.60 13.30
C SER A 81 51.40 7.29 13.14
N ASP A 82 51.74 6.63 14.25
CA ASP A 82 52.41 5.33 14.24
C ASP A 82 51.49 4.20 13.78
N THR A 83 50.18 4.37 13.97
CA THR A 83 49.16 3.33 13.70
C THR A 83 48.57 3.42 12.30
N LEU A 84 48.47 4.61 11.70
CA LEU A 84 47.64 4.85 10.52
C LEU A 84 48.31 4.52 9.17
N ASP A 85 49.65 4.54 9.06
CA ASP A 85 50.42 4.23 7.83
C ASP A 85 49.70 4.63 6.51
N THR A 86 49.22 5.88 6.45
CA THR A 86 48.43 6.39 5.32
C THR A 86 48.75 7.86 5.07
N GLN A 87 48.57 8.31 3.83
CA GLN A 87 48.86 9.69 3.44
C GLN A 87 47.73 10.65 3.89
N PRO A 88 48.07 11.88 4.36
CA PRO A 88 47.07 12.90 4.66
C PRO A 88 46.06 13.08 3.52
N GLY A 89 44.80 13.33 3.85
CA GLY A 89 43.68 13.44 2.90
C GLY A 89 42.93 12.14 2.62
N LYS A 90 43.46 10.95 2.97
CA LYS A 90 42.71 9.69 2.92
C LYS A 90 41.83 9.51 4.16
N ALA A 91 40.61 9.00 3.96
CA ALA A 91 39.64 8.84 5.03
C ALA A 91 39.97 7.69 5.99
N ILE A 92 39.72 7.91 7.27
CA ILE A 92 39.85 6.89 8.34
C ILE A 92 38.46 6.52 8.85
N GLY A 93 38.15 5.23 8.94
CA GLY A 93 36.92 4.76 9.56
C GLY A 93 37.04 4.76 11.08
N LEU A 94 36.02 5.23 11.79
CA LEU A 94 35.95 5.17 13.26
C LEU A 94 34.63 4.54 13.71
N LEU A 95 34.71 3.35 14.29
CA LEU A 95 33.59 2.56 14.80
C LEU A 95 33.74 2.35 16.32
N ALA A 96 33.13 3.22 17.12
CA ALA A 96 33.23 3.18 18.57
C ALA A 96 32.05 3.90 19.24
N ASP A 97 31.78 3.58 20.50
CA ASP A 97 30.81 4.33 21.30
C ASP A 97 31.33 5.73 21.66
N SER A 98 30.40 6.66 21.86
CA SER A 98 30.71 8.03 22.30
C SER A 98 31.42 7.99 23.66
N SER A 99 32.68 8.41 23.66
CA SER A 99 33.58 8.32 24.81
C SER A 99 34.71 9.35 24.66
N PRO A 100 35.49 9.61 25.72
CA PRO A 100 36.69 10.43 25.59
C PRO A 100 37.67 9.84 24.56
N ALA A 101 37.72 8.51 24.45
CA ALA A 101 38.58 7.83 23.47
C ALA A 101 38.13 8.12 22.04
N PHE A 102 36.81 8.09 21.80
CA PHE A 102 36.24 8.51 20.52
C PHE A 102 36.63 9.95 20.19
N LEU A 103 36.45 10.89 21.14
CA LEU A 103 36.73 12.30 20.93
C LEU A 103 38.19 12.53 20.52
N PHE A 104 39.15 11.97 21.26
CA PHE A 104 40.56 12.16 20.97
C PHE A 104 41.02 11.43 19.71
N THR A 105 40.47 10.26 19.41
CA THR A 105 40.75 9.58 18.13
C THR A 105 40.26 10.43 16.95
N TRP A 106 39.01 10.92 17.03
CA TRP A 106 38.40 11.72 15.99
C TRP A 106 39.18 13.02 15.73
N LEU A 107 39.47 13.80 16.78
CA LEU A 107 40.20 15.06 16.66
C LEU A 107 41.68 14.85 16.30
N GLY A 108 42.29 13.75 16.76
CA GLY A 108 43.66 13.38 16.44
C GLY A 108 43.83 13.09 14.95
N CYS A 109 42.95 12.26 14.38
CA CYS A 109 42.93 12.00 12.92
C CYS A 109 42.74 13.28 12.10
N ILE A 110 41.82 14.16 12.53
CA ILE A 110 41.62 15.46 11.87
C ILE A 110 42.89 16.31 11.92
N SER A 111 43.59 16.34 13.05
CA SER A 111 44.82 17.11 13.22
C SER A 111 45.98 16.59 12.38
N LEU A 112 45.97 15.30 12.04
CA LEU A 112 46.89 14.69 11.07
C LEU A 112 46.48 14.95 9.60
N GLY A 113 45.34 15.60 9.37
CA GLY A 113 44.85 15.92 8.02
C GLY A 113 44.03 14.80 7.38
N HIS A 114 43.51 13.86 8.18
CA HIS A 114 42.63 12.80 7.69
C HIS A 114 41.15 13.13 7.94
N PRO A 115 40.29 13.09 6.91
CA PRO A 115 38.86 13.07 7.13
C PRO A 115 38.46 11.79 7.86
N VAL A 116 37.54 11.89 8.82
CA VAL A 116 37.09 10.72 9.59
C VAL A 116 35.68 10.32 9.18
N LEU A 117 35.50 9.09 8.71
CA LEU A 117 34.19 8.48 8.50
C LEU A 117 33.65 7.99 9.85
N LEU A 118 32.68 8.71 10.40
CA LEU A 118 32.07 8.40 11.69
C LEU A 118 31.02 7.31 11.50
N LEU A 119 31.27 6.11 12.03
CA LEU A 119 30.40 4.94 11.85
C LEU A 119 29.55 4.69 13.10
N ALA A 120 28.24 4.55 12.90
CA ALA A 120 27.34 4.19 13.96
C ALA A 120 27.56 2.72 14.41
N PRO A 121 27.74 2.45 15.72
CA PRO A 121 27.92 1.10 16.24
C PRO A 121 26.75 0.13 15.95
N GLN A 122 25.56 0.65 15.62
CA GLN A 122 24.36 -0.13 15.31
C GLN A 122 24.32 -0.66 13.87
N LEU A 123 25.34 -0.36 13.05
CA LEU A 123 25.45 -0.86 11.68
C LEU A 123 25.82 -2.34 11.63
N ALA A 124 25.29 -3.05 10.63
CA ALA A 124 25.76 -4.38 10.29
C ALA A 124 27.15 -4.33 9.64
N ALA A 125 27.93 -5.40 9.75
CA ALA A 125 29.28 -5.50 9.19
C ALA A 125 29.33 -5.18 7.68
N SER A 126 28.31 -5.62 6.94
CA SER A 126 28.18 -5.35 5.50
C SER A 126 27.99 -3.87 5.17
N ALA A 127 27.21 -3.17 6.00
CA ALA A 127 26.99 -1.73 5.86
C ALA A 127 28.26 -0.94 6.20
N VAL A 128 29.01 -1.37 7.22
CA VAL A 128 30.33 -0.80 7.55
C VAL A 128 31.31 -1.01 6.40
N ALA A 129 31.41 -2.24 5.87
CA ALA A 129 32.28 -2.57 4.74
C ALA A 129 31.92 -1.74 3.48
N HIS A 130 30.63 -1.55 3.22
CA HIS A 130 30.13 -0.72 2.12
C HIS A 130 30.57 0.74 2.27
N LEU A 131 30.34 1.36 3.43
CA LEU A 131 30.73 2.76 3.67
C LEU A 131 32.24 2.97 3.58
N CYS A 132 33.03 2.05 4.16
CA CYS A 132 34.48 2.09 4.07
C CYS A 132 34.94 2.02 2.62
N LYS A 133 34.36 1.11 1.81
CA LYS A 133 34.65 1.02 0.37
C LYS A 133 34.29 2.31 -0.36
N SER A 134 33.09 2.87 -0.16
CA SER A 134 32.64 4.09 -0.83
C SER A 134 33.48 5.33 -0.49
N CYS A 135 34.14 5.33 0.67
CA CYS A 135 35.00 6.43 1.12
C CYS A 135 36.50 6.14 0.92
N GLU A 136 36.85 5.05 0.23
CA GLU A 136 38.24 4.59 0.06
C GLU A 136 39.01 4.44 1.38
N VAL A 137 38.32 4.02 2.44
CA VAL A 137 38.92 3.79 3.75
C VAL A 137 39.74 2.50 3.69
N THR A 138 41.01 2.60 4.04
CA THR A 138 41.92 1.45 4.17
C THR A 138 42.13 1.05 5.64
N VAL A 139 41.86 1.94 6.58
CA VAL A 139 42.04 1.71 8.03
C VAL A 139 40.75 2.01 8.79
N LEU A 140 40.22 1.00 9.48
CA LEU A 140 39.09 1.08 10.39
C LEU A 140 39.58 0.97 11.84
N LEU A 141 39.38 2.03 12.61
CA LEU A 141 39.68 2.09 14.04
C LEU A 141 38.44 1.66 14.85
N THR A 142 38.63 0.74 15.80
CA THR A 142 37.57 0.27 16.68
C THR A 142 37.91 0.45 18.16
N ASP A 143 36.88 0.53 19.01
CA ASP A 143 37.07 0.24 20.44
C ASP A 143 37.05 -1.28 20.67
N LYS A 144 37.38 -1.69 21.91
CA LYS A 144 37.40 -3.12 22.26
C LYS A 144 36.03 -3.80 22.12
N LYS A 145 34.94 -3.06 22.32
CA LYS A 145 33.56 -3.58 22.25
C LYS A 145 33.13 -3.89 20.83
N HIS A 146 33.63 -3.13 19.84
CA HIS A 146 33.25 -3.27 18.44
C HIS A 146 34.36 -3.89 17.57
N GLU A 147 35.36 -4.52 18.19
CA GLU A 147 36.48 -5.18 17.49
C GLU A 147 35.99 -6.27 16.52
N ASP A 148 35.11 -7.16 16.99
CA ASP A 148 34.57 -8.25 16.19
C ASP A 148 33.77 -7.74 14.97
N LEU A 149 32.98 -6.68 15.18
CA LEU A 149 32.20 -6.04 14.11
C LEU A 149 33.13 -5.44 13.03
N GLY A 150 34.20 -4.77 13.44
CA GLY A 150 35.20 -4.23 12.53
C GLY A 150 35.99 -5.32 11.79
N ALA A 151 36.34 -6.41 12.48
CA ALA A 151 37.03 -7.56 11.88
C ALA A 151 36.16 -8.25 10.82
N GLU A 152 34.88 -8.45 11.10
CA GLU A 152 33.92 -9.01 10.14
C GLU A 152 33.71 -8.08 8.94
N ALA A 153 33.63 -6.76 9.15
CA ALA A 153 33.53 -5.80 8.05
C ALA A 153 34.78 -5.84 7.14
N ALA A 154 35.98 -5.94 7.71
CA ALA A 154 37.23 -6.07 6.96
C ALA A 154 37.29 -7.39 6.17
N LYS A 155 36.76 -8.49 6.72
CA LYS A 155 36.64 -9.77 6.02
C LYS A 155 35.69 -9.68 4.82
N GLN A 156 34.49 -9.12 5.01
CA GLN A 156 33.51 -8.96 3.93
C GLN A 156 33.99 -8.04 2.82
N ASN A 157 34.80 -7.02 3.15
CA ASN A 157 35.46 -6.18 2.15
C ASN A 157 36.37 -7.02 1.23
N LYS A 158 37.21 -7.89 1.82
CA LYS A 158 38.10 -8.81 1.09
C LYS A 158 37.32 -9.78 0.21
N ASP A 159 36.27 -10.40 0.74
CA ASP A 159 35.45 -11.39 0.02
C ASP A 159 34.75 -10.75 -1.20
N SER A 160 34.52 -9.44 -1.17
CA SER A 160 33.92 -8.67 -2.26
C SER A 160 34.91 -8.25 -3.37
N GLY A 161 36.16 -8.73 -3.30
CA GLY A 161 37.21 -8.41 -4.27
C GLY A 161 38.06 -7.18 -3.95
N ASP A 162 37.80 -6.49 -2.83
CA ASP A 162 38.57 -5.33 -2.36
C ASP A 162 39.35 -5.70 -1.09
N ALA A 163 40.65 -5.97 -1.20
CA ALA A 163 41.44 -6.43 -0.05
C ALA A 163 42.06 -5.30 0.82
N GLY A 164 41.62 -4.06 0.63
CA GLY A 164 42.30 -2.86 1.15
C GLY A 164 41.98 -2.47 2.60
N LEU A 165 40.89 -2.98 3.19
CA LEU A 165 40.45 -2.59 4.54
C LEU A 165 41.11 -3.43 5.64
N ARG A 166 41.80 -2.78 6.59
CA ARG A 166 42.26 -3.37 7.85
C ARG A 166 41.51 -2.79 9.04
N SER A 167 41.04 -3.66 9.94
CA SER A 167 40.47 -3.26 11.24
C SER A 167 41.55 -3.33 12.31
N THR A 168 41.65 -2.31 13.17
CA THR A 168 42.59 -2.27 14.30
C THR A 168 41.99 -1.54 15.50
N LEU A 169 42.40 -1.93 16.69
CA LEU A 169 42.01 -1.24 17.93
C LEU A 169 42.65 0.15 18.00
N MET A 170 41.95 1.10 18.62
CA MET A 170 42.49 2.41 18.97
C MET A 170 43.69 2.27 19.94
N PRO A 171 44.79 3.01 19.74
CA PRO A 171 46.08 2.73 20.38
C PRO A 171 46.13 3.01 21.90
N PHE A 172 45.16 3.73 22.45
CA PHE A 172 45.09 4.11 23.87
C PHE A 172 43.87 3.52 24.59
N THR A 173 43.38 2.37 24.10
CA THR A 173 42.29 1.61 24.75
C THR A 173 42.77 0.61 25.81
N SER A 174 44.09 0.47 26.00
CA SER A 174 44.72 -0.39 27.02
C SER A 174 45.29 0.39 28.22
N ASP A 175 45.32 -0.29 29.38
CA ASP A 175 45.93 -0.07 30.72
C ASP A 175 46.23 1.35 31.29
N GLN A 176 46.48 2.41 30.51
CA GLN A 176 46.86 3.74 31.03
C GLN A 176 45.71 4.74 31.17
N GLY A 177 44.50 4.41 30.73
CA GLY A 177 43.31 5.28 30.83
C GLY A 177 43.39 6.50 29.90
N VAL A 178 42.34 6.73 29.11
CA VAL A 178 42.30 7.76 28.05
C VAL A 178 42.62 9.19 28.51
N PHE A 179 42.35 9.54 29.76
CA PHE A 179 42.60 10.89 30.27
C PHE A 179 44.09 11.19 30.53
N SER A 180 44.95 10.16 30.63
CA SER A 180 46.41 10.35 30.75
C SER A 180 46.99 11.07 29.53
N LEU A 181 46.32 11.02 28.37
CA LEU A 181 46.71 11.79 27.17
C LEU A 181 46.73 13.30 27.42
N THR A 182 45.96 13.80 28.39
CA THR A 182 45.94 15.23 28.72
C THR A 182 47.12 15.65 29.60
N GLU A 183 47.83 14.68 30.18
CA GLU A 183 48.92 14.89 31.14
C GLU A 183 50.31 14.77 30.49
N GLN A 184 50.40 14.23 29.27
CA GLN A 184 51.65 14.10 28.54
C GLN A 184 52.21 15.48 28.13
N ASP A 185 53.54 15.59 28.18
CA ASP A 185 54.24 16.76 27.66
C ASP A 185 54.37 16.65 26.14
N LEU A 186 54.09 17.76 25.45
CA LEU A 186 54.17 17.84 23.99
C LEU A 186 55.60 18.22 23.61
N ASP A 187 56.41 17.23 23.24
CA ASP A 187 57.82 17.46 22.87
C ASP A 187 57.98 18.17 21.51
N GLN A 188 56.99 18.11 20.61
CA GLN A 188 56.98 18.78 19.30
C GLN A 188 55.57 19.23 18.87
N GLU A 189 55.46 20.43 18.26
CA GLU A 189 54.22 20.83 17.58
C GLU A 189 54.02 20.00 16.31
N THR A 190 52.88 19.32 16.18
CA THR A 190 52.51 18.61 14.95
C THR A 190 52.35 19.62 13.81
N PRO A 191 53.00 19.41 12.64
CA PRO A 191 52.84 20.29 11.49
C PRO A 191 51.37 20.37 11.08
N GLU A 192 50.84 21.58 10.90
CA GLU A 192 49.46 21.76 10.43
C GLU A 192 49.35 21.33 8.96
N PRO A 193 48.42 20.43 8.63
CA PRO A 193 48.18 20.04 7.24
C PRO A 193 47.66 21.22 6.43
N ALA A 194 47.97 21.25 5.13
CA ALA A 194 47.45 22.27 4.22
C ALA A 194 45.94 22.06 3.99
N ILE A 195 45.12 22.77 4.76
CA ILE A 195 43.65 22.72 4.71
C ILE A 195 43.13 23.88 3.85
N THR A 196 42.19 23.57 2.97
CA THR A 196 41.40 24.54 2.18
C THR A 196 39.95 24.56 2.68
N ASP A 197 39.15 25.55 2.25
CA ASP A 197 37.73 25.64 2.66
C ASP A 197 36.90 24.41 2.23
N ASP A 198 37.33 23.72 1.15
CA ASP A 198 36.70 22.52 0.62
C ASP A 198 37.22 21.21 1.25
N SER A 199 38.25 21.29 2.10
CA SER A 199 38.81 20.11 2.75
C SER A 199 37.81 19.50 3.73
N ILE A 200 37.57 18.19 3.58
CA ILE A 200 36.65 17.42 4.41
C ILE A 200 37.28 17.21 5.80
N ALA A 201 36.57 17.60 6.85
CA ALA A 201 36.94 17.34 8.23
C ALA A 201 36.48 15.94 8.67
N TYR A 202 35.24 15.58 8.35
CA TYR A 202 34.66 14.28 8.67
C TYR A 202 33.48 13.96 7.76
N LEU A 203 33.06 12.69 7.74
CA LEU A 203 31.90 12.23 7.00
C LEU A 203 30.89 11.62 7.95
N HIS A 204 29.65 12.08 7.84
CA HIS A 204 28.48 11.38 8.37
C HIS A 204 28.06 10.29 7.41
N HIS A 205 27.10 9.46 7.81
CA HIS A 205 26.37 8.63 6.87
C HIS A 205 24.86 8.74 7.07
N THR A 206 24.10 8.47 6.02
CA THR A 206 22.65 8.25 6.12
C THR A 206 22.38 6.93 6.85
N SER A 207 21.20 6.77 7.44
CA SER A 207 20.76 5.52 8.06
C SER A 207 20.39 4.42 7.06
N GLY A 208 20.39 4.71 5.74
CA GLY A 208 20.00 3.76 4.69
C GLY A 208 18.48 3.54 4.54
N THR A 209 17.63 4.39 5.13
CA THR A 209 16.17 4.20 5.21
C THR A 209 15.44 4.12 3.86
N SER A 210 15.99 4.68 2.79
CA SER A 210 15.33 4.75 1.47
C SER A 210 15.94 3.86 0.37
N SER A 211 17.17 3.36 0.56
CA SER A 211 17.90 2.58 -0.48
C SER A 211 18.65 1.36 0.09
N GLY A 212 18.26 0.89 1.27
CA GLY A 212 18.84 -0.27 1.96
C GLY A 212 20.26 -0.09 2.51
N LEU A 213 21.12 0.64 1.82
CA LEU A 213 22.53 0.86 2.15
C LEU A 213 22.81 2.33 2.53
N PRO A 214 23.59 2.57 3.61
CA PRO A 214 23.94 3.91 4.06
C PRO A 214 24.91 4.60 3.09
N LYS A 215 24.79 5.93 2.94
CA LYS A 215 25.61 6.75 2.04
C LYS A 215 26.39 7.81 2.83
N PRO A 216 27.66 8.08 2.49
CA PRO A 216 28.45 9.10 3.18
C PRO A 216 27.98 10.52 2.83
N ILE A 217 28.03 11.42 3.82
CA ILE A 217 27.75 12.85 3.69
C ILE A 217 28.97 13.61 4.20
N PRO A 218 29.79 14.18 3.29
CA PRO A 218 31.00 14.88 3.67
C PRO A 218 30.70 16.22 4.38
N GLN A 219 31.47 16.52 5.41
CA GLN A 219 31.46 17.80 6.13
C GLN A 219 32.83 18.47 5.98
N THR A 220 32.87 19.63 5.33
CA THR A 220 34.10 20.42 5.23
C THR A 220 34.44 21.07 6.56
N HIS A 221 35.70 21.47 6.75
CA HIS A 221 36.08 22.30 7.90
C HIS A 221 35.24 23.58 7.99
N HIS A 222 34.99 24.22 6.85
CA HIS A 222 34.11 25.38 6.78
C HIS A 222 32.66 25.04 7.20
N GLY A 223 32.08 23.93 6.71
CA GLY A 223 30.75 23.49 7.13
C GLY A 223 30.66 23.13 8.61
N ALA A 224 31.72 22.52 9.17
CA ALA A 224 31.75 22.07 10.55
C ALA A 224 31.82 23.20 11.58
N ILE A 225 32.61 24.25 11.30
CA ILE A 225 32.89 25.33 12.27
C ILE A 225 32.84 26.75 11.69
N GLY A 226 32.85 26.90 10.37
CA GLY A 226 32.91 28.18 9.66
C GLY A 226 31.55 28.84 9.43
N VAL A 227 30.46 28.10 9.64
CA VAL A 227 29.07 28.60 9.45
C VAL A 227 28.26 28.72 10.76
N LEU A 228 28.74 28.16 11.87
CA LEU A 228 28.05 28.11 13.18
C LEU A 228 28.00 29.46 13.94
N PRO A 229 27.07 29.74 14.87
CA PRO A 229 27.15 30.97 15.66
C PRO A 229 28.45 31.10 16.48
N ALA A 230 29.00 32.32 16.58
CA ALA A 230 30.12 32.66 17.46
C ALA A 230 29.66 33.70 18.51
N LEU A 231 28.69 33.29 19.33
CA LEU A 231 28.05 34.10 20.37
C LEU A 231 28.71 33.83 21.74
N ASP A 232 28.51 34.65 22.76
CA ASP A 232 29.09 34.37 24.09
C ASP A 232 28.20 33.38 24.87
N GLY A 233 28.69 32.16 25.05
CA GLY A 233 27.99 31.09 25.78
C GLY A 233 28.67 30.66 27.09
N ARG A 234 29.63 31.45 27.61
CA ARG A 234 30.44 31.06 28.79
C ARG A 234 29.64 30.80 30.07
N GLN A 235 28.45 31.38 30.19
CA GLN A 235 27.68 31.37 31.44
C GLN A 235 26.82 30.10 31.61
N GLN A 236 26.57 29.36 30.53
CA GLN A 236 25.60 28.27 30.49
C GLN A 236 26.20 27.08 29.76
N ALA A 237 26.03 25.88 30.33
CA ALA A 237 26.44 24.65 29.68
C ALA A 237 25.25 24.00 28.95
N THR A 238 25.56 23.33 27.85
CA THR A 238 24.64 22.38 27.20
C THR A 238 24.85 20.99 27.78
N PHE A 239 23.79 20.27 28.10
CA PHE A 239 23.82 18.81 28.28
C PHE A 239 23.21 18.15 27.05
N THR A 240 23.95 17.20 26.45
CA THR A 240 23.49 16.50 25.26
C THR A 240 23.48 14.98 25.45
N THR A 241 22.44 14.36 24.92
CA THR A 241 22.36 12.90 24.73
C THR A 241 22.64 12.49 23.30
N THR A 242 23.02 13.42 22.40
CA THR A 242 23.32 13.10 21.00
C THR A 242 24.72 12.48 20.87
N PRO A 243 24.85 11.33 20.20
CA PRO A 243 26.15 10.64 20.10
C PRO A 243 27.12 11.35 19.16
N LEU A 244 28.42 11.20 19.43
CA LEU A 244 29.55 11.77 18.68
C LEU A 244 29.69 11.23 17.26
N TYR A 245 29.11 10.07 16.97
CA TYR A 245 29.06 9.52 15.61
C TYR A 245 27.86 10.05 14.80
N HIS A 246 27.05 10.98 15.34
CA HIS A 246 25.94 11.64 14.62
C HIS A 246 25.74 13.12 14.95
N GLY A 247 24.82 13.46 15.87
CA GLY A 247 24.46 14.86 16.19
C GLY A 247 25.45 15.56 17.11
N GLY A 248 26.25 14.78 17.85
CA GLY A 248 27.21 15.27 18.84
C GLY A 248 28.27 16.24 18.29
N PRO A 249 28.90 15.98 17.12
CA PRO A 249 29.84 16.92 16.50
C PRO A 249 29.25 18.32 16.32
N ALA A 250 27.98 18.40 15.86
CA ALA A 250 27.31 19.69 15.66
C ALA A 250 27.04 20.41 16.98
N ASP A 251 26.62 19.70 18.03
CA ASP A 251 26.40 20.30 19.35
C ASP A 251 27.72 20.75 20.01
N ILE A 252 28.80 19.96 19.91
CA ILE A 252 30.14 20.32 20.40
C ILE A 252 30.66 21.56 19.68
N PHE A 253 30.72 21.54 18.35
CA PHE A 253 31.31 22.64 17.60
C PHE A 253 30.50 23.93 17.77
N ARG A 254 29.17 23.84 17.89
CA ARG A 254 28.32 25.00 18.16
C ARG A 254 28.55 25.58 19.56
N ALA A 255 28.80 24.74 20.56
CA ALA A 255 29.21 25.20 21.88
C ALA A 255 30.60 25.86 21.84
N TRP A 256 31.59 25.19 21.25
CA TRP A 256 32.99 25.64 21.28
C TRP A 256 33.26 26.90 20.46
N THR A 257 32.60 27.05 19.31
CA THR A 257 32.65 28.30 18.52
C THR A 257 32.06 29.49 19.28
N SER A 258 31.21 29.22 20.27
CA SER A 258 30.60 30.20 21.17
C SER A 258 31.20 30.21 22.59
N ASN A 259 32.38 29.61 22.80
CA ASN A 259 33.05 29.53 24.12
C ASN A 259 32.18 28.89 25.23
N ALA A 260 31.23 28.03 24.87
CA ALA A 260 30.34 27.35 25.80
C ALA A 260 30.85 25.95 26.16
N MET A 261 30.52 25.52 27.38
CA MET A 261 30.79 24.16 27.85
C MET A 261 29.67 23.22 27.40
N ILE A 262 30.03 21.96 27.14
CA ILE A 262 29.06 20.89 26.86
C ILE A 262 29.33 19.63 27.70
N TRP A 263 28.27 18.97 28.16
CA TRP A 263 28.33 17.67 28.83
C TRP A 263 27.82 16.58 27.90
N LEU A 264 28.59 15.50 27.78
CA LEU A 264 28.21 14.33 26.98
C LEU A 264 27.65 13.22 27.86
N PHE A 265 26.46 12.72 27.51
CA PHE A 265 25.95 11.51 28.14
C PHE A 265 26.88 10.30 27.88
N PRO A 266 27.24 9.50 28.90
CA PRO A 266 28.20 8.40 28.78
C PRO A 266 27.52 7.14 28.24
N SER A 267 27.07 7.17 26.97
CA SER A 267 26.29 6.09 26.35
C SER A 267 27.03 4.76 26.23
N LYS A 268 28.37 4.78 26.34
CA LYS A 268 29.21 3.58 26.39
C LYS A 268 28.99 2.79 27.69
N ASP A 269 28.83 3.51 28.80
CA ASP A 269 28.92 2.95 30.15
C ASP A 269 27.54 2.77 30.80
N MET A 270 26.51 3.48 30.31
CA MET A 270 25.14 3.34 30.80
C MET A 270 24.08 3.53 29.72
N PRO A 271 22.93 2.84 29.84
CA PRO A 271 21.79 3.05 28.96
C PRO A 271 21.12 4.41 29.24
N ILE A 272 20.56 5.02 28.19
CA ILE A 272 19.79 6.25 28.28
C ILE A 272 18.45 5.96 28.95
N THR A 273 18.30 6.38 30.20
CA THR A 273 17.05 6.34 30.98
C THR A 273 16.87 7.67 31.72
N ALA A 274 15.64 8.04 32.11
CA ALA A 274 15.41 9.28 32.86
C ALA A 274 16.24 9.32 34.16
N SER A 275 16.26 8.21 34.90
CA SER A 275 17.08 8.06 36.11
C SER A 275 18.57 8.27 35.85
N ASN A 276 19.15 7.65 34.81
CA ASN A 276 20.57 7.83 34.50
C ASN A 276 20.89 9.24 34.00
N ILE A 277 19.99 9.87 33.23
CA ILE A 277 20.13 11.28 32.83
C ILE A 277 20.12 12.18 34.06
N ARG A 278 19.17 11.98 34.99
CA ARG A 278 19.11 12.72 36.26
C ARG A 278 20.38 12.57 37.07
N ARG A 279 20.89 11.35 37.25
CA ARG A 279 22.16 11.10 37.94
C ARG A 279 23.34 11.84 37.29
N CYS A 280 23.36 11.92 35.96
CA CYS A 280 24.36 12.70 35.23
C CYS A 280 24.19 14.21 35.44
N LEU A 281 22.96 14.73 35.37
CA LEU A 281 22.66 16.14 35.61
C LEU A 281 23.00 16.56 37.04
N GLU A 282 22.72 15.73 38.04
CA GLU A 282 23.10 15.92 39.44
C GLU A 282 24.62 15.94 39.62
N ALA A 283 25.34 15.03 38.96
CA ALA A 283 26.79 14.99 38.99
C ALA A 283 27.43 16.23 38.32
N ALA A 284 26.83 16.70 37.21
CA ALA A 284 27.21 17.93 36.53
C ALA A 284 26.91 19.19 37.37
N GLU A 285 25.77 19.24 38.06
CA GLU A 285 25.44 20.31 39.01
C GLU A 285 26.42 20.32 40.18
N GLY A 286 26.79 19.16 40.72
CA GLY A 286 27.85 19.02 41.72
C GLY A 286 29.24 19.42 41.21
N SER A 287 29.47 19.49 39.89
CA SER A 287 30.71 20.01 39.30
C SER A 287 30.76 21.55 39.28
N VAL A 288 29.62 22.23 39.37
CA VAL A 288 29.58 23.71 39.41
C VAL A 288 30.39 24.24 40.60
N THR A 289 30.24 23.63 41.77
CA THR A 289 30.98 24.02 42.98
C THR A 289 32.38 23.41 43.01
N ARG A 290 32.53 22.11 42.69
CA ARG A 290 33.81 21.38 42.76
C ARG A 290 34.84 21.82 41.72
N ASN A 291 34.38 21.99 40.47
CA ASN A 291 35.22 22.22 39.29
C ASN A 291 35.01 23.60 38.66
N ARG A 292 34.21 24.49 39.28
CA ARG A 292 33.89 25.85 38.80
C ARG A 292 33.33 25.89 37.37
N THR A 293 32.52 24.90 37.02
CA THR A 293 31.87 24.83 35.71
C THR A 293 30.62 25.70 35.64
N PRO A 294 30.23 26.21 34.46
CA PRO A 294 28.93 26.85 34.28
C PRO A 294 27.79 25.84 34.55
N PRO A 295 26.63 26.31 35.08
CA PRO A 295 25.47 25.45 35.29
C PRO A 295 24.91 24.95 33.95
N VAL A 296 24.37 23.73 33.96
CA VAL A 296 23.61 23.20 32.82
C VAL A 296 22.30 23.96 32.73
N LYS A 297 22.09 24.66 31.61
CA LYS A 297 20.89 25.45 31.34
C LYS A 297 20.25 25.16 29.99
N TYR A 298 20.95 24.44 29.12
CA TYR A 298 20.41 23.96 27.86
C TYR A 298 20.42 22.44 27.83
N PHE A 299 19.28 21.86 27.53
CA PHE A 299 19.14 20.42 27.34
C PHE A 299 18.83 20.15 25.87
N THR A 300 19.58 19.27 25.22
CA THR A 300 19.31 18.88 23.83
C THR A 300 19.23 17.38 23.69
N SER A 301 18.17 16.90 23.05
CA SER A 301 17.93 15.48 22.85
C SER A 301 17.10 15.20 21.59
N VAL A 302 16.83 13.92 21.36
CA VAL A 302 15.86 13.43 20.39
C VAL A 302 14.48 13.27 21.05
N PRO A 303 13.36 13.19 20.29
CA PRO A 303 12.01 13.19 20.83
C PRO A 303 11.74 12.13 21.91
N TYR A 304 12.12 10.87 21.69
CA TYR A 304 11.91 9.79 22.67
C TYR A 304 12.58 10.08 24.02
N VAL A 305 13.80 10.64 24.01
CA VAL A 305 14.51 10.98 25.26
C VAL A 305 13.78 12.11 25.98
N LEU A 306 13.25 13.09 25.24
CA LEU A 306 12.48 14.17 25.83
C LEU A 306 11.14 13.70 26.40
N GLN A 307 10.43 12.80 25.70
CA GLN A 307 9.19 12.18 26.18
C GLN A 307 9.44 11.37 27.46
N MET A 308 10.48 10.54 27.48
CA MET A 308 10.87 9.78 28.67
C MET A 308 11.22 10.69 29.85
N MET A 309 11.86 11.83 29.61
CA MET A 309 12.14 12.83 30.66
C MET A 309 10.88 13.60 31.09
N ALA A 310 9.92 13.81 30.20
CA ALA A 310 8.66 14.48 30.49
C ALA A 310 7.73 13.62 31.35
N ALA A 311 7.71 12.30 31.11
CA ALA A 311 6.91 11.34 31.86
C ALA A 311 7.45 11.05 33.28
N ASP A 312 8.74 11.27 33.55
CA ASP A 312 9.32 11.13 34.90
C ASP A 312 9.16 12.45 35.69
N GLU A 313 8.45 12.45 36.84
CA GLU A 313 8.16 13.66 37.62
C GLU A 313 9.42 14.49 37.96
N GLU A 314 10.49 13.83 38.38
CA GLU A 314 11.76 14.50 38.69
C GLU A 314 12.49 14.95 37.42
N GLY A 315 12.35 14.19 36.33
CA GLY A 315 12.83 14.52 35.00
C GLY A 315 12.20 15.81 34.49
N LEU A 316 10.87 15.96 34.62
CA LEU A 316 10.14 17.17 34.28
C LEU A 316 10.62 18.38 35.09
N LYS A 317 10.85 18.23 36.40
CA LYS A 317 11.42 19.29 37.25
C LYS A 317 12.80 19.73 36.76
N TRP A 318 13.62 18.81 36.28
CA TRP A 318 14.90 19.14 35.65
C TRP A 318 14.70 19.92 34.36
N LEU A 319 13.77 19.52 33.50
CA LEU A 319 13.44 20.25 32.27
C LEU A 319 12.94 21.68 32.56
N GLN A 320 12.14 21.87 33.60
CA GLN A 320 11.65 23.19 34.04
C GLN A 320 12.76 24.12 34.57
N LYS A 321 13.87 23.58 35.08
CA LYS A 321 15.04 24.37 35.51
C LYS A 321 15.90 24.89 34.36
N MET A 322 15.70 24.36 33.15
CA MET A 322 16.46 24.73 31.96
C MET A 322 15.95 26.04 31.39
N ASP A 323 16.87 26.86 30.88
CA ASP A 323 16.51 28.06 30.15
C ASP A 323 15.88 27.70 28.79
N LEU A 324 16.40 26.64 28.14
CA LEU A 324 15.87 26.10 26.87
C LEU A 324 16.00 24.57 26.81
N VAL A 325 14.94 23.94 26.31
CA VAL A 325 14.90 22.49 26.04
C VAL A 325 14.75 22.28 24.53
N GLY A 326 15.83 21.88 23.89
CA GLY A 326 15.92 21.67 22.45
C GLY A 326 15.60 20.23 22.05
N VAL A 327 14.77 20.07 21.04
CA VAL A 327 14.47 18.78 20.40
C VAL A 327 14.72 18.86 18.90
N GLY A 328 15.31 17.83 18.33
CA GLY A 328 15.55 17.77 16.89
C GLY A 328 15.89 16.36 16.40
N GLY A 329 16.04 16.22 15.09
CA GLY A 329 16.31 14.93 14.44
C GLY A 329 15.05 14.15 14.04
N ALA A 330 13.93 14.38 14.72
CA ALA A 330 12.58 13.98 14.31
C ALA A 330 11.56 14.99 14.87
N ALA A 331 10.29 14.90 14.45
CA ALA A 331 9.22 15.67 15.06
C ALA A 331 9.04 15.26 16.55
N LEU A 332 8.66 16.20 17.44
CA LEU A 332 8.23 15.92 18.82
C LEU A 332 6.69 15.86 18.91
N PRO A 333 6.11 14.95 19.72
CA PRO A 333 4.67 14.85 19.90
C PRO A 333 3.94 16.14 20.11
N ALA A 334 2.87 16.39 19.34
CA ALA A 334 2.07 17.60 19.49
C ALA A 334 1.63 17.69 20.95
N LYS A 335 1.02 16.61 21.47
CA LYS A 335 0.58 16.61 22.86
C LYS A 335 1.74 16.66 23.89
N VAL A 336 2.91 16.02 23.70
CA VAL A 336 4.02 16.11 24.69
C VAL A 336 4.59 17.51 24.69
N GLY A 337 4.80 18.11 23.52
CA GLY A 337 5.32 19.46 23.47
C GLY A 337 4.30 20.48 23.98
N ASP A 338 3.00 20.29 23.71
CA ASP A 338 1.93 21.13 24.26
C ASP A 338 1.90 21.03 25.79
N GLU A 339 1.94 19.81 26.34
CA GLU A 339 2.00 19.56 27.79
C GLU A 339 3.26 20.16 28.42
N LEU A 340 4.43 19.98 27.83
CA LEU A 340 5.68 20.58 28.33
C LEU A 340 5.59 22.11 28.36
N VAL A 341 5.02 22.74 27.33
CA VAL A 341 4.81 24.19 27.28
C VAL A 341 3.73 24.65 28.26
N GLU A 342 2.72 23.82 28.56
CA GLU A 342 1.75 24.02 29.65
C GLU A 342 2.40 23.94 31.03
N GLN A 343 3.34 23.03 31.22
CA GLN A 343 4.11 22.85 32.44
C GLN A 343 5.26 23.86 32.59
N GLY A 344 5.34 24.88 31.74
CA GLY A 344 6.29 25.99 31.84
C GLY A 344 7.69 25.68 31.31
N VAL A 345 7.86 24.62 30.52
CA VAL A 345 9.14 24.30 29.87
C VAL A 345 9.28 25.11 28.57
N ASN A 346 10.44 25.76 28.39
CA ASN A 346 10.77 26.50 27.17
C ASN A 346 11.22 25.56 26.04
N VAL A 347 10.26 24.86 25.43
CA VAL A 347 10.52 23.89 24.34
C VAL A 347 10.87 24.61 23.03
N VAL A 348 11.93 24.12 22.38
CA VAL A 348 12.42 24.59 21.08
C VAL A 348 12.61 23.43 20.11
N SER A 349 11.85 23.46 19.02
CA SER A 349 12.03 22.61 17.87
C SER A 349 13.20 23.11 17.03
N ARG A 350 14.16 22.22 16.76
CA ARG A 350 15.37 22.48 15.97
C ARG A 350 15.31 21.65 14.69
N PHE A 351 15.08 22.30 13.55
CA PHE A 351 14.97 21.64 12.25
C PHE A 351 16.24 21.82 11.43
N GLY A 352 16.78 20.73 10.91
CA GLY A 352 18.02 20.72 10.14
C GLY A 352 18.37 19.34 9.61
N SER A 353 19.40 19.30 8.77
CA SER A 353 19.90 18.08 8.14
C SER A 353 21.43 18.02 8.17
N ALA A 354 22.02 16.86 7.88
CA ALA A 354 23.47 16.79 7.74
C ALA A 354 23.93 17.51 6.47
N GLU A 355 23.07 17.54 5.45
CA GLU A 355 23.34 18.14 4.15
C GLU A 355 23.30 19.68 4.17
N CYS A 356 22.51 20.27 5.06
CA CYS A 356 22.26 21.72 5.05
C CYS A 356 22.42 22.40 6.42
N GLY A 357 22.80 21.64 7.44
CA GLY A 357 23.00 22.16 8.79
C GLY A 357 21.70 22.60 9.47
N PHE A 358 21.79 23.59 10.35
CA PHE A 358 20.68 24.06 11.19
C PHE A 358 19.85 25.13 10.48
N LEU A 359 18.66 24.75 10.00
CA LEU A 359 17.84 25.52 9.07
C LEU A 359 16.85 26.45 9.76
N LEU A 360 16.04 25.92 10.67
CA LEU A 360 14.94 26.64 11.30
C LEU A 360 14.83 26.30 12.78
N SER A 361 14.35 27.26 13.57
CA SER A 361 14.17 27.16 15.02
C SER A 361 12.80 27.68 15.41
N SER A 362 12.12 27.08 16.39
CA SER A 362 10.89 27.63 16.98
C SER A 362 11.14 28.55 18.18
N HIS A 363 12.35 29.13 18.26
CA HIS A 363 12.68 30.14 19.26
C HIS A 363 11.80 31.38 19.12
N ARG A 364 11.30 31.86 20.25
CA ARG A 364 10.24 32.88 20.34
C ARG A 364 10.22 33.50 21.75
N GLU A 365 9.37 34.51 21.95
CA GLU A 365 9.07 35.02 23.30
C GLU A 365 8.16 34.05 24.04
N TYR A 366 8.75 33.10 24.78
CA TYR A 366 8.03 31.99 25.42
C TYR A 366 6.90 32.42 26.38
N ALA A 367 7.00 33.62 26.97
CA ALA A 367 5.96 34.17 27.84
C ALA A 367 4.69 34.63 27.09
N GLN A 368 4.78 34.85 25.78
CA GLN A 368 3.70 35.42 24.95
C GLN A 368 3.28 34.49 23.81
N ASP A 369 4.18 33.64 23.34
CA ASP A 369 3.99 32.74 22.21
C ASP A 369 4.17 31.29 22.64
N ARG A 370 3.09 30.51 22.55
CA ARG A 370 3.05 29.09 22.94
C ARG A 370 3.24 28.13 21.75
N GLU A 371 3.33 28.65 20.52
CA GLU A 371 3.35 27.89 19.25
C GLU A 371 4.71 27.22 18.98
N TRP A 372 5.10 26.26 19.82
CA TRP A 372 6.41 25.59 19.75
C TRP A 372 6.61 24.71 18.51
N GLN A 373 5.53 24.25 17.88
CA GLN A 373 5.55 23.41 16.67
C GLN A 373 5.92 24.20 15.42
N TYR A 374 5.75 25.51 15.45
CA TYR A 374 5.96 26.36 14.29
C TYR A 374 7.38 26.93 14.27
N LEU A 375 8.15 26.43 13.32
CA LEU A 375 9.50 26.86 13.03
C LEU A 375 9.48 28.25 12.39
N ARG A 376 10.39 29.12 12.81
CA ARG A 376 10.46 30.52 12.39
C ARG A 376 11.59 30.70 11.39
N GLN A 377 11.29 31.35 10.28
CA GLN A 377 12.29 31.89 9.36
C GLN A 377 12.56 33.35 9.70
N ALA A 378 13.84 33.73 9.79
CA ALA A 378 14.24 35.10 10.07
C ALA A 378 13.64 36.09 9.05
N GLU A 379 13.13 37.21 9.53
CA GLU A 379 12.50 38.23 8.71
C GLU A 379 13.46 38.76 7.63
N GLY A 380 13.00 38.79 6.37
CA GLY A 380 13.82 39.20 5.22
C GLY A 380 14.78 38.14 4.68
N SER A 381 14.82 36.93 5.26
CA SER A 381 15.60 35.82 4.70
C SER A 381 15.01 35.32 3.38
N THR A 382 15.81 35.32 2.31
CA THR A 382 15.43 34.76 0.99
C THR A 382 16.05 33.39 0.71
N GLN A 383 16.91 32.91 1.61
CA GLN A 383 17.73 31.71 1.40
C GLN A 383 16.94 30.41 1.61
N LEU A 384 15.79 30.47 2.28
CA LEU A 384 14.84 29.37 2.44
C LEU A 384 13.52 29.77 1.76
N GLN A 385 13.00 28.91 0.88
CA GLN A 385 11.74 29.13 0.17
C GLN A 385 10.78 27.97 0.41
N PHE A 386 9.49 28.29 0.54
CA PHE A 386 8.42 27.33 0.72
C PHE A 386 7.54 27.33 -0.54
N GLU A 387 7.72 26.34 -1.41
CA GLU A 387 7.02 26.23 -2.70
C GLU A 387 5.70 25.46 -2.53
N ALA A 388 4.59 25.99 -3.05
CA ALA A 388 3.29 25.33 -2.94
C ALA A 388 3.24 23.94 -3.64
N ARG A 389 2.50 23.03 -3.02
CA ARG A 389 2.17 21.68 -3.49
C ARG A 389 0.65 21.45 -3.37
N GLU A 390 0.19 20.23 -3.62
CA GLU A 390 -1.23 19.85 -3.46
C GLU A 390 -1.71 20.04 -2.01
N GLU A 391 -3.02 20.18 -1.81
CA GLU A 391 -3.67 20.25 -0.49
C GLU A 391 -3.23 21.40 0.43
N GLY A 392 -2.61 22.46 -0.10
CA GLY A 392 -2.20 23.64 0.68
C GLY A 392 -0.88 23.48 1.44
N LEU A 393 -0.17 22.37 1.22
CA LEU A 393 1.17 22.14 1.76
C LEU A 393 2.26 22.83 0.94
N HIS A 394 3.40 23.08 1.56
CA HIS A 394 4.53 23.75 0.93
C HIS A 394 5.82 22.96 1.13
N GLU A 395 6.56 22.70 0.06
CA GLU A 395 7.86 22.04 0.13
C GLU A 395 8.97 23.05 0.45
N LEU A 396 9.85 22.70 1.39
CA LEU A 396 11.03 23.49 1.71
C LEU A 396 12.13 23.32 0.63
N VAL A 397 12.60 24.46 0.14
CA VAL A 397 13.64 24.58 -0.88
C VAL A 397 14.73 25.53 -0.37
N ILE A 398 15.95 25.01 -0.31
CA ILE A 398 17.13 25.74 0.18
C ILE A 398 17.86 26.33 -1.01
N LYS A 399 18.15 27.63 -0.97
CA LYS A 399 18.74 28.37 -2.08
C LYS A 399 20.27 28.28 -2.12
N PRO A 400 20.89 28.52 -3.30
CA PRO A 400 22.32 28.35 -3.51
C PRO A 400 23.24 29.15 -2.60
N ASP A 401 22.75 30.28 -2.08
CA ASP A 401 23.44 31.23 -1.21
C ASP A 401 23.32 30.87 0.28
N TRP A 402 22.69 29.74 0.63
CA TRP A 402 22.67 29.24 2.01
C TRP A 402 24.09 28.91 2.51
N PRO A 403 24.44 29.21 3.78
CA PRO A 403 25.83 29.15 4.26
C PRO A 403 26.50 27.78 4.15
N HIS A 404 25.74 26.69 4.26
CA HIS A 404 26.26 25.33 4.13
C HIS A 404 25.28 24.42 3.41
N MET A 405 25.68 23.89 2.25
CA MET A 405 24.86 22.97 1.47
C MET A 405 25.73 21.94 0.74
N ALA A 406 25.75 20.71 1.27
CA ALA A 406 26.53 19.59 0.76
C ALA A 406 25.86 18.86 -0.43
N LYS A 407 24.56 19.09 -0.67
CA LYS A 407 23.79 18.43 -1.74
C LYS A 407 22.92 19.43 -2.49
N ARG A 408 22.82 19.25 -3.81
CA ARG A 408 21.95 20.00 -4.72
C ARG A 408 21.17 19.01 -5.58
N ASN A 409 19.91 19.29 -5.90
CA ASN A 409 19.07 18.40 -6.70
C ASN A 409 18.14 19.14 -7.67
N ARG A 410 18.41 20.44 -7.92
CA ARG A 410 17.70 21.26 -8.91
C ARG A 410 18.71 21.96 -9.83
N ASP A 411 18.26 22.29 -11.04
CA ASP A 411 19.10 22.91 -12.08
C ASP A 411 19.59 24.31 -11.71
N ASP A 412 18.85 25.04 -10.87
CA ASP A 412 19.24 26.36 -10.33
C ASP A 412 20.28 26.27 -9.20
N GLY A 413 20.74 25.05 -8.88
CA GLY A 413 21.66 24.78 -7.79
C GLY A 413 21.00 24.75 -6.40
N SER A 414 19.67 24.89 -6.30
CA SER A 414 18.94 24.76 -5.04
C SER A 414 18.85 23.29 -4.59
N TYR A 415 18.43 23.09 -3.35
CA TYR A 415 18.10 21.79 -2.79
C TYR A 415 16.64 21.73 -2.33
N ALA A 416 15.81 20.96 -3.04
CA ALA A 416 14.46 20.58 -2.61
C ALA A 416 14.56 19.43 -1.60
N THR A 417 14.07 19.65 -0.37
CA THR A 417 14.33 18.70 0.74
C THR A 417 13.35 17.53 0.79
N ALA A 418 12.25 17.60 0.02
CA ALA A 418 11.07 16.73 0.12
C ALA A 418 10.31 16.84 1.47
N ASP A 419 10.65 17.81 2.31
CA ASP A 419 9.92 18.08 3.56
C ASP A 419 8.78 19.06 3.28
N LEU A 420 7.57 18.67 3.69
CA LEU A 420 6.35 19.42 3.52
C LEU A 420 5.99 20.15 4.81
N PHE A 421 5.52 21.39 4.66
CA PHE A 421 5.18 22.30 5.74
C PHE A 421 3.80 22.92 5.53
N GLU A 422 3.13 23.15 6.65
CA GLU A 422 1.91 23.93 6.75
C GLU A 422 2.23 25.37 7.16
N LYS A 423 1.65 26.34 6.47
CA LYS A 423 1.85 27.76 6.77
C LYS A 423 0.97 28.19 7.93
N HIS A 424 1.53 28.89 8.92
CA HIS A 424 0.73 29.47 10.00
C HIS A 424 -0.21 30.58 9.48
N ALA A 425 -1.47 30.60 9.93
CA ALA A 425 -2.48 31.55 9.48
C ALA A 425 -2.19 33.01 9.87
N MET A 426 -1.74 33.26 11.11
CA MET A 426 -1.56 34.61 11.67
C MET A 426 -0.10 35.08 11.86
N ILE A 427 0.82 34.19 12.21
CA ILE A 427 2.23 34.52 12.43
C ILE A 427 2.97 34.47 11.08
N ALA A 428 3.57 35.57 10.68
CA ALA A 428 4.35 35.63 9.45
C ALA A 428 5.61 34.75 9.56
N ASN A 429 6.02 34.12 8.44
CA ASN A 429 7.23 33.30 8.33
C ASN A 429 7.30 32.13 9.33
N ALA A 430 6.13 31.63 9.74
CA ALA A 430 5.96 30.52 10.66
C ALA A 430 5.43 29.29 9.91
N TRP A 431 6.14 28.17 10.09
CA TRP A 431 5.91 26.95 9.33
C TRP A 431 5.90 25.74 10.26
N LYS A 432 4.83 24.96 10.23
CA LYS A 432 4.73 23.71 10.98
C LYS A 432 5.17 22.58 10.07
N TYR A 433 6.13 21.78 10.53
CA TYR A 433 6.53 20.57 9.81
C TYR A 433 5.33 19.61 9.73
N HIS A 434 5.06 19.08 8.54
CA HIS A 434 3.96 18.15 8.31
C HIS A 434 4.48 16.72 8.11
N SER A 435 5.26 16.50 7.05
CA SER A 435 5.69 15.14 6.66
C SER A 435 6.81 15.19 5.63
N ARG A 436 7.42 14.03 5.32
CA ARG A 436 8.20 13.89 4.08
C ARG A 436 7.33 13.35 2.95
N ALA A 437 7.57 13.82 1.74
CA ALA A 437 6.91 13.29 0.55
C ALA A 437 7.27 11.81 0.26
N ASP A 438 8.28 11.23 0.92
CA ASP A 438 8.84 9.91 0.60
C ASP A 438 8.86 8.86 1.74
N SER A 439 8.32 9.13 2.94
CA SER A 439 8.33 8.21 4.12
C SER A 439 6.95 7.64 4.51
N GLN A 440 6.03 7.55 3.55
CA GLN A 440 4.62 7.20 3.79
C GLN A 440 4.38 5.68 3.93
N LEU A 441 3.55 5.26 4.90
CA LEU A 441 2.97 3.92 4.95
C LEU A 441 1.98 3.75 3.79
N THR A 442 2.05 2.61 3.09
CA THR A 442 1.11 2.29 2.01
C THR A 442 0.27 1.08 2.39
N LEU A 443 -1.04 1.26 2.61
CA LEU A 443 -1.96 0.15 2.89
C LEU A 443 -2.16 -0.73 1.64
N ILE A 444 -2.71 -1.94 1.78
CA ILE A 444 -3.07 -2.78 0.61
C ILE A 444 -4.06 -2.09 -0.33
N THR A 445 -4.81 -1.11 0.20
CA THR A 445 -5.75 -0.28 -0.57
C THR A 445 -5.02 0.72 -1.49
N GLY A 446 -3.69 0.84 -1.39
CA GLY A 446 -2.86 1.76 -2.15
C GLY A 446 -2.83 3.19 -1.61
N LYS A 447 -3.58 3.46 -0.53
CA LYS A 447 -3.58 4.77 0.13
C LYS A 447 -2.34 4.93 0.99
N LYS A 448 -1.80 6.15 0.97
CA LYS A 448 -0.53 6.51 1.60
C LYS A 448 -0.72 7.57 2.66
N PHE A 449 -0.03 7.44 3.79
CA PHE A 449 -0.07 8.43 4.86
C PHE A 449 1.22 8.38 5.69
N ASP A 450 1.53 9.48 6.39
CA ASP A 450 2.70 9.55 7.26
C ASP A 450 2.36 8.92 8.63
N PRO A 451 3.06 7.85 9.05
CA PRO A 451 2.85 7.28 10.39
C PRO A 451 3.36 8.17 11.52
N ALA A 452 4.35 9.03 11.26
CA ALA A 452 5.14 9.66 12.31
C ALA A 452 4.35 10.65 13.16
N SER A 453 3.34 11.32 12.62
CA SER A 453 2.47 12.22 13.40
C SER A 453 1.55 11.44 14.34
N ILE A 454 0.97 10.34 13.87
CA ILE A 454 -0.02 9.56 14.62
C ILE A 454 0.66 8.77 15.76
N GLU A 455 1.80 8.11 15.50
CA GLU A 455 2.57 7.36 16.53
C GLU A 455 2.80 8.19 17.78
N HIS A 456 3.06 9.43 17.51
CA HIS A 456 3.64 10.42 18.36
C HIS A 456 2.56 11.17 19.12
N ASP A 457 1.49 11.57 18.45
CA ASP A 457 0.28 12.06 19.11
C ASP A 457 -0.25 11.03 20.11
N ILE A 458 -0.11 9.72 19.83
CA ILE A 458 -0.48 8.65 20.76
C ILE A 458 0.47 8.57 21.97
N VAL A 459 1.80 8.55 21.78
CA VAL A 459 2.75 8.53 22.91
C VAL A 459 2.54 9.73 23.82
N ALA A 460 2.35 10.91 23.21
CA ALA A 460 2.04 12.07 23.99
C ALA A 460 0.74 11.99 24.74
N ALA A 461 -0.21 11.26 24.17
CA ALA A 461 -1.53 11.26 24.71
C ALA A 461 -1.75 10.39 25.94
N SER A 462 -0.75 9.63 26.36
CA SER A 462 -0.84 8.80 27.55
C SER A 462 0.53 8.47 28.14
N ASP A 463 0.74 8.80 29.42
CA ASP A 463 1.94 8.43 30.19
C ASP A 463 2.07 6.90 30.39
N LEU A 464 1.04 6.13 30.02
CA LEU A 464 1.05 4.67 30.08
C LEU A 464 1.89 4.04 28.96
N VAL A 465 2.29 4.81 27.94
CA VAL A 465 3.02 4.33 26.76
C VAL A 465 4.39 4.98 26.67
N ALA A 466 5.47 4.19 26.69
CA ALA A 466 6.84 4.66 26.49
C ALA A 466 7.24 4.82 25.02
N ASP A 467 6.63 4.03 24.12
CA ASP A 467 6.95 4.06 22.69
C ASP A 467 5.80 3.53 21.85
N VAL A 468 5.75 3.95 20.59
CA VAL A 468 4.73 3.52 19.64
C VAL A 468 5.33 3.18 18.29
N LEU A 469 4.92 2.04 17.73
CA LEU A 469 5.16 1.71 16.33
C LEU A 469 3.83 1.57 15.61
N LEU A 470 3.55 2.49 14.69
CA LEU A 470 2.48 2.36 13.74
C LEU A 470 2.95 1.50 12.58
N PHE A 471 2.22 0.43 12.34
CA PHE A 471 2.50 -0.53 11.30
C PHE A 471 1.26 -0.66 10.42
N GLY A 472 1.46 -1.21 9.24
CA GLY A 472 0.35 -1.41 8.31
C GLY A 472 0.75 -1.33 6.85
N ASN A 473 2.05 -1.22 6.55
CA ASN A 473 2.52 -1.28 5.18
C ASN A 473 2.14 -2.63 4.57
N GLY A 474 1.42 -2.61 3.45
CA GLY A 474 0.87 -3.83 2.86
C GLY A 474 -0.14 -4.57 3.74
N LYS A 475 -0.81 -3.88 4.69
CA LYS A 475 -1.90 -4.41 5.51
C LYS A 475 -3.23 -3.67 5.22
N PRO A 476 -4.39 -4.29 5.55
CA PRO A 476 -5.71 -3.71 5.28
C PRO A 476 -5.98 -2.37 5.97
N TYR A 477 -5.39 -2.17 7.14
CA TYR A 477 -5.57 -0.99 7.98
C TYR A 477 -4.34 -0.81 8.85
N PRO A 478 -4.08 0.40 9.38
CA PRO A 478 -3.02 0.59 10.34
C PRO A 478 -3.34 -0.08 11.66
N GLY A 479 -2.31 -0.61 12.30
CA GLY A 479 -2.32 -1.00 13.69
C GLY A 479 -1.19 -0.32 14.44
N VAL A 480 -1.24 -0.42 15.76
CA VAL A 480 -0.28 0.26 16.63
C VAL A 480 0.20 -0.66 17.74
N LEU A 481 1.52 -0.78 17.88
CA LEU A 481 2.15 -1.41 19.04
C LEU A 481 2.38 -0.33 20.09
N LEU A 482 1.83 -0.54 21.29
CA LEU A 482 1.86 0.39 22.42
C LEU A 482 2.78 -0.19 23.49
N PHE A 483 4.05 0.24 23.51
CA PHE A 483 5.04 -0.23 24.48
C PHE A 483 4.79 0.43 25.84
N ARG A 484 4.48 -0.37 26.86
CA ARG A 484 4.18 0.13 28.21
C ARG A 484 5.31 0.98 28.78
N SER A 485 4.95 2.03 29.51
CA SER A 485 5.88 2.77 30.36
C SER A 485 6.25 1.98 31.62
N GLN A 486 7.26 2.46 32.35
CA GLN A 486 7.68 1.85 33.62
C GLN A 486 6.56 1.89 34.67
N GLU A 487 5.73 2.93 34.65
CA GLU A 487 4.59 3.10 35.56
C GLU A 487 3.45 2.12 35.23
N ALA A 488 3.23 1.87 33.94
CA ALA A 488 2.25 0.91 33.45
C ALA A 488 2.78 -0.54 33.39
N GLN A 489 4.02 -0.81 33.86
CA GLN A 489 4.64 -2.14 33.74
C GLN A 489 3.78 -3.26 34.33
N ASN A 490 3.11 -2.99 35.46
CA ASN A 490 2.23 -3.91 36.17
C ASN A 490 0.74 -3.68 35.89
N MET A 491 0.40 -2.73 35.03
CA MET A 491 -0.98 -2.45 34.66
C MET A 491 -1.51 -3.59 33.78
N SER A 492 -2.78 -3.94 33.96
CA SER A 492 -3.44 -4.92 33.11
C SER A 492 -3.67 -4.33 31.71
N ASP A 493 -3.70 -5.19 30.69
CA ASP A 493 -4.02 -4.77 29.32
C ASP A 493 -5.40 -4.12 29.21
N GLU A 494 -6.37 -4.60 29.99
CA GLU A 494 -7.75 -4.10 29.96
C GLU A 494 -7.86 -2.69 30.54
N ASP A 495 -7.21 -2.44 31.67
CA ASP A 495 -7.21 -1.10 32.29
C ASP A 495 -6.47 -0.10 31.40
N MET A 496 -5.34 -0.50 30.81
CA MET A 496 -4.57 0.34 29.89
C MET A 496 -5.35 0.66 28.61
N LEU A 497 -6.04 -0.33 28.04
CA LEU A 497 -6.88 -0.15 26.85
C LEU A 497 -8.08 0.77 27.12
N LYS A 498 -8.69 0.68 28.31
CA LYS A 498 -9.83 1.52 28.69
C LYS A 498 -9.48 3.01 28.69
N GLU A 499 -8.27 3.34 29.13
CA GLU A 499 -7.76 4.71 29.19
C GLU A 499 -7.24 5.20 27.82
N ILE A 500 -6.52 4.35 27.06
CA ILE A 500 -5.88 4.75 25.79
C ILE A 500 -6.87 4.80 24.62
N ALA A 501 -7.88 3.93 24.57
CA ALA A 501 -8.71 3.83 23.39
C ALA A 501 -9.56 5.09 23.09
N PRO A 502 -10.20 5.78 24.07
CA PRO A 502 -10.88 7.06 23.82
C PRO A 502 -9.94 8.13 23.25
N VAL A 503 -8.66 8.09 23.65
CA VAL A 503 -7.62 8.99 23.17
C VAL A 503 -7.31 8.74 21.69
N VAL A 504 -7.13 7.47 21.30
CA VAL A 504 -6.88 7.11 19.90
C VAL A 504 -8.13 7.36 19.03
N GLU A 505 -9.33 7.13 19.55
CA GLU A 505 -10.59 7.46 18.88
C GLU A 505 -10.69 8.95 18.53
N LYS A 506 -10.32 9.84 19.47
CA LYS A 506 -10.26 11.28 19.21
C LYS A 506 -9.21 11.65 18.16
N ILE A 507 -8.04 10.99 18.17
CA ILE A 507 -7.00 11.18 17.14
C ILE A 507 -7.50 10.72 15.76
N ASN A 508 -8.26 9.64 15.71
CA ASN A 508 -8.84 9.11 14.47
C ASN A 508 -9.84 10.08 13.81
N GLU A 509 -10.64 10.82 14.58
CA GLU A 509 -11.61 11.80 14.05
C GLU A 509 -10.95 12.94 13.28
N GLY A 510 -9.74 13.34 13.68
CA GLY A 510 -8.98 14.42 13.06
C GLY A 510 -8.17 14.01 11.82
N ASN A 511 -8.12 12.71 11.50
CA ASN A 511 -7.26 12.16 10.45
C ASN A 511 -8.05 11.59 9.25
N GLN A 512 -7.36 11.28 8.16
CA GLN A 512 -7.97 10.73 6.95
C GLN A 512 -8.58 9.35 7.25
N LYS A 513 -9.77 9.04 6.71
CA LYS A 513 -10.53 7.82 7.04
C LYS A 513 -9.74 6.50 6.96
N HIS A 514 -8.75 6.43 6.08
CA HIS A 514 -7.95 5.22 5.87
C HIS A 514 -6.78 5.08 6.85
N THR A 515 -6.44 6.11 7.61
CA THR A 515 -5.39 6.10 8.63
C THR A 515 -5.94 5.80 10.02
N ARG A 516 -7.25 5.51 10.11
CA ARG A 516 -7.96 5.21 11.36
C ARG A 516 -7.44 3.91 11.98
N ILE A 517 -7.00 3.98 13.23
CA ILE A 517 -6.53 2.84 14.02
C ILE A 517 -7.71 2.31 14.85
N PRO A 518 -8.18 1.09 14.60
CA PRO A 518 -9.29 0.52 15.34
C PRO A 518 -8.87 0.05 16.74
N ARG A 519 -9.84 0.00 17.66
CA ARG A 519 -9.62 -0.29 19.08
C ARG A 519 -8.97 -1.67 19.31
N ASN A 520 -9.32 -2.66 18.51
CA ASN A 520 -8.74 -4.01 18.57
C ASN A 520 -7.31 -4.10 17.98
N MET A 521 -6.83 -3.05 17.33
CA MET A 521 -5.46 -2.94 16.80
C MET A 521 -4.55 -2.05 17.65
N LEU A 522 -5.02 -1.71 18.85
CA LEU A 522 -4.21 -1.20 19.93
C LEU A 522 -3.58 -2.40 20.62
N VAL A 523 -2.30 -2.67 20.36
CA VAL A 523 -1.62 -3.86 20.90
C VAL A 523 -0.68 -3.46 22.01
N MET A 524 -1.07 -3.81 23.23
CA MET A 524 -0.25 -3.55 24.40
C MET A 524 0.98 -4.45 24.37
N MET A 525 2.14 -3.81 24.48
CA MET A 525 3.43 -4.44 24.49
C MET A 525 4.02 -4.38 25.90
N PRO A 526 4.71 -5.44 26.36
CA PRO A 526 5.35 -5.41 27.66
C PRO A 526 6.34 -4.26 27.74
N PHE A 527 6.65 -3.86 28.98
CA PHE A 527 7.74 -2.93 29.21
C PHE A 527 9.06 -3.58 28.75
N GLU A 528 9.72 -2.92 27.80
CA GLU A 528 11.08 -3.22 27.34
C GLU A 528 11.91 -1.94 27.46
N GLU A 529 13.15 -2.01 27.90
CA GLU A 529 13.99 -0.80 28.07
C GLU A 529 14.28 -0.08 26.74
N GLN A 530 14.39 -0.82 25.62
CA GLN A 530 14.59 -0.28 24.27
C GLN A 530 13.88 -1.14 23.21
N PRO A 531 12.56 -0.95 23.03
CA PRO A 531 11.79 -1.80 22.13
C PRO A 531 12.13 -1.51 20.66
N LEU A 532 12.11 -0.25 20.24
CA LEU A 532 12.29 0.10 18.84
C LEU A 532 13.73 0.47 18.53
N GLU A 533 14.32 -0.19 17.53
CA GLU A 533 15.59 0.27 16.95
C GLU A 533 15.35 1.61 16.27
N LYS A 534 15.91 2.64 16.89
CA LYS A 534 15.87 3.99 16.38
C LYS A 534 17.19 4.28 15.71
N SER A 535 17.14 5.10 14.66
CA SER A 535 18.33 5.74 14.16
C SER A 535 18.92 6.52 15.32
N SER A 536 20.16 6.91 15.18
CA SER A 536 20.78 7.84 16.10
C SER A 536 20.07 9.16 16.32
N LYS A 537 19.07 9.49 15.49
CA LYS A 537 18.20 10.66 15.63
C LYS A 537 16.90 10.36 16.39
N GLY A 538 16.74 9.17 16.96
CA GLY A 538 15.52 8.77 17.66
C GLY A 538 14.33 8.48 16.74
N THR A 539 14.50 8.58 15.41
CA THR A 539 13.49 8.12 14.45
C THR A 539 13.48 6.60 14.41
N ILE A 540 12.31 5.99 14.38
CA ILE A 540 12.17 4.54 14.22
C ILE A 540 12.80 4.14 12.88
N ILE A 541 13.74 3.20 12.90
CA ILE A 541 14.22 2.56 11.67
C ILE A 541 13.12 1.58 11.26
N ARG A 542 12.09 2.09 10.59
CA ARG A 542 10.82 1.38 10.38
C ARG A 542 10.99 -0.02 9.79
N ASN A 543 11.81 -0.16 8.76
CA ASN A 543 12.09 -1.47 8.14
C ASN A 543 12.65 -2.50 9.14
N LYS A 544 13.46 -2.06 10.10
CA LYS A 544 14.00 -2.95 11.16
C LYS A 544 12.99 -3.18 12.28
N ALA A 545 12.27 -2.16 12.70
CA ALA A 545 11.25 -2.28 13.73
C ALA A 545 10.11 -3.21 13.30
N GLU A 546 9.65 -3.08 12.06
CA GLU A 546 8.67 -3.98 11.45
C GLU A 546 9.20 -5.42 11.37
N ALA A 547 10.49 -5.61 11.05
CA ALA A 547 11.11 -6.94 11.06
C ALA A 547 11.26 -7.53 12.48
N LYS A 548 11.66 -6.72 13.47
CA LYS A 548 11.84 -7.16 14.87
C LYS A 548 10.51 -7.62 15.49
N TYR A 549 9.47 -6.83 15.28
CA TYR A 549 8.14 -7.09 15.83
C TYR A 549 7.24 -7.82 14.86
N GLU A 550 7.79 -8.39 13.78
CA GLU A 550 7.03 -9.07 12.74
C GLU A 550 6.05 -10.09 13.35
N SER A 551 6.54 -10.96 14.23
CA SER A 551 5.69 -11.97 14.89
C SER A 551 4.57 -11.37 15.75
N ILE A 552 4.79 -10.21 16.35
CA ILE A 552 3.83 -9.52 17.21
C ILE A 552 2.85 -8.69 16.38
N ILE A 553 3.31 -8.06 15.31
CA ILE A 553 2.47 -7.37 14.32
C ILE A 553 1.57 -8.39 13.65
N GLU A 554 2.11 -9.54 13.26
CA GLU A 554 1.34 -10.68 12.80
C GLU A 554 0.37 -11.13 13.88
N GLN A 555 0.83 -11.32 15.12
CA GLN A 555 -0.06 -11.65 16.22
C GLN A 555 -1.12 -10.58 16.47
N ALA A 556 -0.86 -9.29 16.30
CA ALA A 556 -1.81 -8.20 16.47
C ALA A 556 -2.95 -8.33 15.47
N TYR A 557 -2.59 -8.51 14.20
CA TYR A 557 -3.54 -8.89 13.17
C TYR A 557 -4.20 -10.24 13.46
N ASN A 558 -3.62 -11.11 14.31
CA ASN A 558 -4.21 -12.38 14.75
C ASN A 558 -5.09 -12.29 16.03
N LYS A 559 -4.80 -11.37 16.96
CA LYS A 559 -5.31 -11.18 18.34
C LYS A 559 -6.45 -10.15 18.41
N ALA A 560 -6.61 -9.32 17.38
CA ALA A 560 -7.73 -8.39 17.14
C ALA A 560 -9.10 -9.08 16.97
N THR A 561 -9.20 -10.25 17.60
CA THR A 561 -10.18 -11.28 17.53
C THR A 561 -10.25 -11.96 18.91
N PRO A 562 -11.09 -11.51 19.84
CA PRO A 562 -11.49 -12.36 20.92
C PRO A 562 -12.44 -13.39 20.31
N THR A 563 -11.93 -14.60 20.09
CA THR A 563 -12.74 -15.82 20.08
C THR A 563 -11.84 -17.00 19.81
N SER A 564 -11.64 -17.86 20.82
CA SER A 564 -11.15 -19.20 20.56
C SER A 564 -12.29 -20.05 19.98
N ALA A 565 -11.93 -21.19 19.40
CA ALA A 565 -12.88 -22.23 19.01
C ALA A 565 -13.76 -22.73 20.18
N ASP A 566 -13.44 -22.41 21.44
CA ASP A 566 -14.05 -22.96 22.65
C ASP A 566 -15.27 -22.17 23.18
N VAL A 567 -15.68 -21.08 22.50
CA VAL A 567 -16.94 -20.38 22.86
C VAL A 567 -18.12 -21.35 22.69
N ALA A 568 -19.10 -21.36 23.60
CA ALA A 568 -20.29 -22.19 23.44
C ALA A 568 -21.17 -21.66 22.30
N ASP A 569 -21.90 -22.51 21.61
CA ASP A 569 -22.68 -22.12 20.43
C ASP A 569 -23.77 -21.08 20.73
N GLU A 570 -24.34 -21.16 21.93
CA GLU A 570 -25.32 -20.20 22.44
C GLU A 570 -24.75 -18.78 22.58
N ASP A 571 -23.42 -18.65 22.72
CA ASP A 571 -22.71 -17.39 22.93
C ASP A 571 -22.05 -16.84 21.65
N VAL A 572 -22.10 -17.54 20.51
CA VAL A 572 -21.44 -17.10 19.26
C VAL A 572 -21.99 -15.78 18.76
N SER A 573 -23.32 -15.60 18.82
CA SER A 573 -23.92 -14.36 18.35
C SER A 573 -23.52 -13.16 19.18
N LYS A 574 -23.41 -13.37 20.49
CA LYS A 574 -22.88 -12.38 21.42
C LYS A 574 -21.39 -12.09 21.15
N ALA A 575 -20.58 -13.11 20.91
CA ALA A 575 -19.16 -12.93 20.60
C ALA A 575 -18.93 -12.13 19.30
N ILE A 576 -19.77 -12.35 18.27
CA ILE A 576 -19.70 -11.60 17.01
C ILE A 576 -20.23 -10.18 17.19
N HIS A 577 -21.27 -10.01 18.01
CA HIS A 577 -21.75 -8.69 18.41
C HIS A 577 -20.67 -7.88 19.13
N ASP A 578 -20.02 -8.47 20.14
CA ASP A 578 -18.93 -7.86 20.90
C ASP A 578 -17.73 -7.54 19.99
N LEU A 579 -17.37 -8.45 19.08
CA LEU A 579 -16.33 -8.25 18.07
C LEU A 579 -16.66 -7.07 17.14
N THR A 580 -17.88 -7.04 16.61
CA THR A 580 -18.33 -6.01 15.66
C THR A 580 -18.43 -4.65 16.36
N THR A 581 -18.96 -4.63 17.57
CA THR A 581 -19.04 -3.45 18.44
C THR A 581 -17.65 -2.92 18.79
N SER A 582 -16.71 -3.80 19.14
CA SER A 582 -15.31 -3.44 19.41
C SER A 582 -14.59 -2.86 18.17
N ILE A 583 -14.98 -3.28 16.97
CA ILE A 583 -14.37 -2.82 15.71
C ILE A 583 -14.97 -1.48 15.28
N VAL A 584 -16.28 -1.32 15.38
CA VAL A 584 -17.00 -0.11 14.94
C VAL A 584 -16.95 1.00 15.99
N GLY A 585 -16.83 0.65 17.28
CA GLY A 585 -16.85 1.58 18.42
C GLY A 585 -18.25 2.09 18.75
N ASN A 586 -19.30 1.33 18.43
CA ASN A 586 -20.70 1.70 18.70
C ASN A 586 -21.43 0.57 19.43
N ASP A 587 -21.73 0.79 20.71
CA ASP A 587 -22.35 -0.21 21.61
C ASP A 587 -23.84 -0.46 21.32
N ASN A 588 -24.47 0.31 20.43
CA ASN A 588 -25.92 0.26 20.15
C ASN A 588 -26.29 -0.41 18.81
N ILE A 589 -25.43 -1.26 18.23
CA ILE A 589 -25.74 -1.99 16.98
C ILE A 589 -26.72 -3.14 17.28
N ASN A 590 -27.86 -3.21 16.59
CA ASN A 590 -28.75 -4.36 16.68
C ASN A 590 -28.25 -5.50 15.76
N VAL A 591 -28.55 -6.75 16.13
CA VAL A 591 -28.03 -7.94 15.43
C VAL A 591 -28.50 -8.08 13.98
N ASP A 592 -29.64 -7.47 13.64
CA ASP A 592 -30.24 -7.49 12.30
C ASP A 592 -30.00 -6.20 11.50
N ASP A 593 -29.27 -5.23 12.07
CA ASP A 593 -28.95 -3.99 11.36
C ASP A 593 -27.95 -4.25 10.22
N ASP A 594 -28.12 -3.54 9.11
CA ASP A 594 -27.16 -3.56 8.01
C ASP A 594 -25.84 -2.96 8.48
N LEU A 595 -24.80 -3.79 8.51
CA LEU A 595 -23.49 -3.43 9.04
C LEU A 595 -22.90 -2.21 8.32
N PHE A 596 -23.11 -2.09 7.01
CA PHE A 596 -22.58 -0.98 6.21
C PHE A 596 -23.27 0.35 6.54
N SER A 597 -24.56 0.33 6.85
CA SER A 597 -25.30 1.48 7.36
C SER A 597 -24.84 1.93 8.75
N GLN A 598 -24.28 1.01 9.54
CA GLN A 598 -23.78 1.26 10.90
C GLN A 598 -22.29 1.66 10.95
N GLY A 599 -21.67 1.93 9.81
CA GLY A 599 -20.28 2.40 9.73
C GLY A 599 -19.24 1.29 9.55
N VAL A 600 -19.66 0.04 9.27
CA VAL A 600 -18.75 -0.99 8.77
C VAL A 600 -18.37 -0.65 7.32
N ASP A 601 -17.11 -0.31 7.11
CA ASP A 601 -16.54 -0.10 5.80
C ASP A 601 -15.63 -1.27 5.38
N SER A 602 -15.03 -1.20 4.20
CA SER A 602 -14.17 -2.28 3.69
C SER A 602 -12.95 -2.58 4.58
N VAL A 603 -12.54 -1.65 5.44
CA VAL A 603 -11.47 -1.86 6.43
C VAL A 603 -12.01 -2.66 7.62
N ALA A 604 -13.17 -2.27 8.14
CA ALA A 604 -13.87 -2.99 9.19
C ALA A 604 -14.30 -4.41 8.76
N CYS A 605 -14.67 -4.62 7.49
CA CYS A 605 -14.98 -5.96 6.96
C CYS A 605 -13.81 -6.94 7.10
N VAL A 606 -12.59 -6.49 6.80
CA VAL A 606 -11.39 -7.34 6.92
C VAL A 606 -11.09 -7.67 8.39
N GLN A 607 -11.38 -6.76 9.31
CA GLN A 607 -11.22 -6.95 10.76
C GLN A 607 -12.22 -7.95 11.30
N ILE A 608 -13.50 -7.73 11.01
CA ILE A 608 -14.59 -8.60 11.48
C ILE A 608 -14.36 -10.00 10.92
N ARG A 609 -13.98 -10.16 9.65
CA ARG A 609 -13.65 -11.46 9.07
C ARG A 609 -12.51 -12.17 9.81
N HIS A 610 -11.42 -11.45 10.03
CA HIS A 610 -10.28 -12.01 10.76
C HIS A 610 -10.72 -12.44 12.17
N GLY A 611 -11.56 -11.64 12.80
CA GLY A 611 -12.36 -11.93 13.98
C GLY A 611 -13.10 -13.29 13.94
N LEU A 612 -13.94 -13.44 12.94
CA LEU A 612 -14.75 -14.64 12.76
C LEU A 612 -13.88 -15.90 12.55
N SER A 613 -12.68 -15.78 12.00
CA SER A 613 -11.84 -16.92 11.64
C SER A 613 -11.35 -17.71 12.85
N GLN A 614 -11.18 -17.03 13.98
CA GLN A 614 -10.68 -17.65 15.20
C GLN A 614 -11.82 -18.30 16.01
N LEU A 615 -13.09 -17.94 15.73
CA LEU A 615 -14.25 -18.67 16.26
C LEU A 615 -14.27 -20.12 15.78
N LEU A 616 -13.58 -20.46 14.70
CA LEU A 616 -13.68 -21.79 14.12
C LEU A 616 -12.67 -22.77 14.75
N PRO A 617 -13.01 -24.07 14.90
CA PRO A 617 -12.04 -25.11 15.26
C PRO A 617 -10.80 -25.09 14.36
N LYS A 618 -9.64 -25.48 14.88
CA LYS A 618 -8.37 -25.54 14.10
C LYS A 618 -8.46 -26.41 12.84
N ASP A 619 -9.43 -27.32 12.82
CA ASP A 619 -9.67 -28.30 11.76
C ASP A 619 -10.83 -27.86 10.82
N ALA A 620 -11.43 -26.69 11.06
CA ALA A 620 -12.56 -26.16 10.29
C ALA A 620 -12.12 -25.50 8.98
N LYS A 621 -13.04 -25.40 8.02
CA LYS A 621 -12.78 -24.77 6.72
C LYS A 621 -12.54 -23.26 6.87
N ALA A 622 -11.53 -22.72 6.17
CA ALA A 622 -11.19 -21.29 6.21
C ALA A 622 -12.35 -20.37 5.77
N LEU A 623 -12.47 -19.20 6.41
CA LEU A 623 -13.51 -18.22 6.10
C LEU A 623 -13.31 -17.55 4.73
N PRO A 624 -14.38 -17.37 3.92
CA PRO A 624 -14.35 -16.58 2.70
C PRO A 624 -13.87 -15.15 2.95
N LEU A 625 -13.08 -14.59 2.03
CA LEU A 625 -12.51 -13.22 2.13
C LEU A 625 -13.57 -12.13 2.33
N THR A 626 -14.80 -12.39 1.93
CA THR A 626 -15.92 -11.45 1.92
C THR A 626 -17.02 -11.80 2.92
N VAL A 627 -16.78 -12.73 3.84
CA VAL A 627 -17.84 -13.26 4.74
C VAL A 627 -18.67 -12.18 5.44
N VAL A 628 -18.09 -11.01 5.72
CA VAL A 628 -18.78 -9.89 6.38
C VAL A 628 -19.68 -9.14 5.40
N GLU A 629 -19.16 -8.87 4.20
CA GLU A 629 -19.93 -8.38 3.05
C GLU A 629 -21.03 -9.36 2.61
N ASP A 630 -20.83 -10.65 2.88
CA ASP A 630 -21.69 -11.73 2.43
C ASP A 630 -22.85 -12.00 3.38
N SER A 631 -22.61 -11.87 4.69
CA SER A 631 -23.66 -12.01 5.70
C SER A 631 -24.44 -10.71 5.93
N GLY A 632 -23.80 -9.54 5.83
CA GLY A 632 -24.43 -8.22 5.91
C GLY A 632 -24.99 -7.78 7.28
N THR A 633 -25.18 -8.72 8.21
CA THR A 633 -25.71 -8.50 9.57
C THR A 633 -24.99 -9.42 10.57
N ILE A 634 -25.03 -9.09 11.87
CA ILE A 634 -24.45 -9.91 12.95
C ILE A 634 -25.19 -11.25 13.06
N SER A 635 -26.52 -11.24 12.90
CA SER A 635 -27.39 -12.41 12.93
C SER A 635 -26.97 -13.46 11.89
N GLU A 636 -26.68 -13.05 10.65
CA GLU A 636 -26.24 -13.94 9.58
C GLU A 636 -24.77 -14.38 9.70
N LEU A 637 -23.91 -13.51 10.23
CA LEU A 637 -22.52 -13.88 10.59
C LEU A 637 -22.50 -14.98 11.66
N SER A 638 -23.40 -14.88 12.65
CA SER A 638 -23.55 -15.84 13.74
C SER A 638 -23.98 -17.22 13.25
N LYS A 639 -24.97 -17.27 12.37
CA LYS A 639 -25.40 -18.52 11.74
C LYS A 639 -24.29 -19.18 10.93
N THR A 640 -23.49 -18.38 10.22
CA THR A 640 -22.39 -18.85 9.38
C THR A 640 -21.26 -19.44 10.21
N VAL A 641 -20.88 -18.79 11.31
CA VAL A 641 -19.86 -19.30 12.24
C VAL A 641 -20.33 -20.57 12.95
N LEU A 642 -21.58 -20.61 13.42
CA LEU A 642 -22.15 -21.78 14.09
C LEU A 642 -22.21 -23.01 13.18
N SER A 643 -22.62 -22.81 11.92
CA SER A 643 -22.61 -23.88 10.91
C SER A 643 -21.20 -24.48 10.76
N LEU A 644 -20.18 -23.63 10.67
CA LEU A 644 -18.79 -24.05 10.50
C LEU A 644 -18.17 -24.74 11.72
N ARG A 645 -18.63 -24.41 12.94
CA ARG A 645 -18.15 -25.03 14.19
C ARG A 645 -18.56 -26.48 14.34
N HIS A 646 -19.78 -26.83 13.95
CA HIS A 646 -20.33 -28.17 14.10
C HIS A 646 -19.90 -29.16 13.01
N GLY A 647 -18.81 -28.86 12.30
CA GLY A 647 -18.39 -29.65 11.14
C GLY A 647 -19.35 -29.54 9.96
N GLY A 648 -20.32 -28.61 10.03
CA GLY A 648 -21.00 -28.13 8.85
C GLY A 648 -19.92 -27.59 7.92
N THR A 649 -20.04 -27.92 6.64
CA THR A 649 -19.28 -27.18 5.66
C THR A 649 -19.64 -25.70 5.83
N ASN A 650 -18.75 -24.77 5.45
CA ASN A 650 -19.27 -23.65 4.68
C ASN A 650 -19.82 -24.27 3.39
N ASP A 651 -20.92 -25.00 3.50
CA ASP A 651 -22.11 -24.51 2.86
C ASP A 651 -22.16 -23.07 3.35
N LYS A 652 -21.44 -22.19 2.60
CA LYS A 652 -22.04 -21.00 2.00
C LYS A 652 -23.51 -21.20 2.24
N THR A 653 -24.21 -20.40 3.05
CA THR A 653 -25.69 -20.36 2.99
C THR A 653 -26.00 -20.59 1.54
N ASP A 654 -26.43 -21.81 1.13
CA ASP A 654 -26.03 -22.33 -0.20
C ASP A 654 -26.34 -21.19 -1.12
N GLU A 655 -25.34 -20.50 -1.74
CA GLU A 655 -25.74 -19.17 -2.24
C GLU A 655 -26.87 -19.38 -3.26
N LYS A 656 -26.82 -20.51 -3.98
CA LYS A 656 -27.80 -21.63 -3.87
C LYS A 656 -29.22 -21.32 -3.33
N ALA A 657 -29.50 -21.81 -2.13
CA ALA A 657 -30.61 -21.45 -1.24
C ALA A 657 -30.89 -19.96 -1.02
N LEU A 658 -29.94 -19.02 -1.20
CA LEU A 658 -30.25 -17.58 -1.21
C LEU A 658 -30.89 -17.12 -2.53
N ILE A 659 -30.63 -17.81 -3.64
CA ILE A 659 -31.20 -17.48 -4.96
C ILE A 659 -32.74 -17.41 -4.89
N PRO A 660 -33.48 -18.41 -4.36
CA PRO A 660 -34.93 -18.32 -4.24
C PRO A 660 -35.43 -17.14 -3.42
N GLU A 661 -34.76 -16.79 -2.31
CA GLU A 661 -35.14 -15.65 -1.47
C GLU A 661 -34.98 -14.33 -2.21
N LEU A 662 -33.83 -14.12 -2.85
CA LEU A 662 -33.53 -12.93 -3.63
C LEU A 662 -34.44 -12.82 -4.86
N VAL A 663 -34.71 -13.93 -5.54
CA VAL A 663 -35.69 -13.98 -6.64
C VAL A 663 -37.07 -13.57 -6.12
N LYS A 664 -37.52 -14.12 -5.00
CA LYS A 664 -38.81 -13.76 -4.39
C LYS A 664 -38.89 -12.29 -3.98
N GLN A 665 -37.82 -11.74 -3.43
CA GLN A 665 -37.76 -10.36 -2.95
C GLN A 665 -37.79 -9.36 -4.12
N TYR A 666 -36.92 -9.55 -5.12
CA TYR A 666 -36.69 -8.56 -6.17
C TYR A 666 -37.56 -8.76 -7.43
N SER A 667 -38.36 -9.83 -7.49
CA SER A 667 -39.41 -9.98 -8.52
C SER A 667 -40.75 -9.34 -8.14
N GLN A 668 -40.88 -8.72 -6.97
CA GLN A 668 -42.10 -8.02 -6.58
C GLN A 668 -42.16 -6.66 -7.29
N LEU A 669 -42.98 -6.56 -8.33
CA LEU A 669 -43.11 -5.34 -9.14
C LEU A 669 -44.37 -4.56 -8.74
N ASP A 670 -44.29 -3.22 -8.77
CA ASP A 670 -45.38 -2.32 -8.41
C ASP A 670 -46.46 -2.32 -9.51
N SER A 671 -47.41 -3.26 -9.41
CA SER A 671 -48.43 -3.50 -10.43
C SER A 671 -49.61 -2.50 -10.38
N ASN A 672 -49.57 -1.50 -9.49
CA ASN A 672 -50.69 -0.63 -9.14
C ASN A 672 -50.76 0.71 -9.91
N ARG A 673 -50.01 0.91 -10.99
CA ARG A 673 -50.21 2.10 -11.85
C ARG A 673 -51.17 1.77 -12.99
N PRO A 674 -52.31 2.48 -13.11
CA PRO A 674 -53.36 2.11 -14.06
C PRO A 674 -52.83 2.27 -15.50
N VAL A 675 -52.80 1.16 -16.23
CA VAL A 675 -52.82 1.19 -17.69
C VAL A 675 -54.20 1.69 -18.05
N GLU A 676 -54.36 2.98 -18.34
CA GLU A 676 -55.58 3.45 -18.99
C GLU A 676 -55.70 2.71 -20.32
N THR A 677 -56.70 1.83 -20.39
CA THR A 677 -57.09 1.10 -21.59
C THR A 677 -57.43 2.10 -22.69
N MET A 678 -56.45 2.37 -23.57
CA MET A 678 -56.76 3.06 -24.82
C MET A 678 -57.65 2.16 -25.66
N ILE A 679 -58.86 2.63 -25.88
CA ILE A 679 -59.91 2.05 -26.72
C ILE A 679 -59.35 1.74 -28.11
N ASP A 680 -59.67 0.55 -28.62
CA ASP A 680 -59.40 0.08 -29.99
C ASP A 680 -59.94 1.05 -31.04
N GLY A 681 -59.14 2.05 -31.38
CA GLY A 681 -59.30 2.89 -32.55
C GLY A 681 -58.22 2.51 -33.55
N ILE A 682 -58.63 2.05 -34.74
CA ILE A 682 -57.75 1.81 -35.89
C ILE A 682 -57.15 3.16 -36.31
N THR A 683 -56.01 3.51 -35.72
CA THR A 683 -55.06 4.49 -36.27
C THR A 683 -53.84 3.71 -36.71
N THR A 684 -53.60 3.69 -38.02
CA THR A 684 -52.34 3.29 -38.63
C THR A 684 -51.19 3.96 -37.88
N VAL A 685 -50.51 3.20 -37.02
CA VAL A 685 -49.32 3.68 -36.31
C VAL A 685 -48.26 3.86 -37.38
N ILE A 686 -47.96 5.12 -37.70
CA ILE A 686 -46.72 5.46 -38.37
C ILE A 686 -45.64 5.14 -37.34
N GLU A 687 -44.96 4.01 -37.48
CA GLU A 687 -43.81 3.71 -36.62
C GLU A 687 -42.82 4.88 -36.75
N PRO A 688 -42.38 5.48 -35.63
CA PRO A 688 -41.34 6.50 -35.67
C PRO A 688 -40.11 5.96 -36.41
N PRO A 689 -39.40 6.79 -37.19
CA PRO A 689 -38.32 6.33 -38.07
C PRO A 689 -37.08 5.78 -37.33
N GLY A 690 -37.03 5.82 -35.99
CA GLY A 690 -35.95 5.25 -35.19
C GLY A 690 -36.37 4.89 -33.76
N LYS A 691 -35.53 4.12 -33.06
CA LYS A 691 -35.74 3.62 -31.69
C LYS A 691 -35.02 4.48 -30.64
N THR A 692 -35.60 4.60 -29.44
CA THR A 692 -34.99 5.22 -28.28
C THR A 692 -34.48 4.17 -27.30
N VAL A 693 -33.19 4.26 -26.94
CA VAL A 693 -32.51 3.27 -26.10
C VAL A 693 -32.16 3.85 -24.73
N LEU A 694 -32.46 3.13 -23.66
CA LEU A 694 -31.93 3.38 -22.32
C LEU A 694 -30.76 2.44 -22.07
N LEU A 695 -29.55 2.97 -21.90
CA LEU A 695 -28.33 2.21 -21.65
C LEU A 695 -27.85 2.41 -20.22
N THR A 696 -27.64 1.32 -19.49
CA THR A 696 -26.88 1.33 -18.23
C THR A 696 -25.53 0.65 -18.44
N GLY A 697 -24.49 1.10 -17.72
CA GLY A 697 -23.16 0.50 -17.81
C GLY A 697 -22.30 1.01 -18.97
N ALA A 698 -22.63 2.18 -19.52
CA ALA A 698 -21.92 2.83 -20.64
C ALA A 698 -20.42 3.11 -20.37
N THR A 699 -19.98 3.13 -19.10
CA THR A 699 -18.57 3.34 -18.74
C THR A 699 -17.74 2.04 -18.71
N GLY A 700 -18.40 0.88 -18.79
CA GLY A 700 -17.75 -0.44 -18.82
C GLY A 700 -17.14 -0.75 -20.19
N SER A 701 -16.34 -1.82 -20.27
CA SER A 701 -15.67 -2.22 -21.53
C SER A 701 -16.67 -2.44 -22.66
N LEU A 702 -17.53 -3.45 -22.56
CA LEU A 702 -18.57 -3.72 -23.57
C LEU A 702 -19.55 -2.55 -23.75
N GLY A 703 -20.01 -1.94 -22.65
CA GLY A 703 -21.01 -0.87 -22.70
C GLY A 703 -20.55 0.39 -23.45
N SER A 704 -19.27 0.73 -23.37
CA SER A 704 -18.71 1.86 -24.13
C SER A 704 -18.68 1.59 -25.64
N HIS A 705 -18.32 0.37 -26.06
CA HIS A 705 -18.36 -0.05 -27.47
C HIS A 705 -19.81 -0.14 -27.99
N VAL A 706 -20.75 -0.63 -27.17
CA VAL A 706 -22.19 -0.61 -27.50
C VAL A 706 -22.68 0.83 -27.70
N LEU A 707 -22.34 1.77 -26.80
CA LEU A 707 -22.69 3.18 -26.97
C LEU A 707 -22.11 3.76 -28.27
N GLY A 708 -20.84 3.48 -28.56
CA GLY A 708 -20.18 3.90 -29.80
C GLY A 708 -20.91 3.40 -31.06
N GLN A 709 -21.38 2.16 -31.06
CA GLN A 709 -22.11 1.59 -32.20
C GLN A 709 -23.55 2.11 -32.31
N LEU A 710 -24.26 2.29 -31.18
CA LEU A 710 -25.60 2.89 -31.16
C LEU A 710 -25.59 4.33 -31.69
N LEU A 711 -24.56 5.10 -31.35
CA LEU A 711 -24.34 6.45 -31.88
C LEU A 711 -24.29 6.46 -33.41
N GLN A 712 -23.58 5.50 -34.01
CA GLN A 712 -23.41 5.38 -35.46
C GLN A 712 -24.61 4.73 -36.16
N ASN A 713 -25.49 4.05 -35.42
CA ASN A 713 -26.63 3.36 -36.00
C ASN A 713 -27.77 4.33 -36.35
N LYS A 714 -28.14 4.35 -37.64
CA LYS A 714 -29.20 5.22 -38.20
C LYS A 714 -30.61 4.83 -37.74
N ALA A 715 -30.81 3.60 -37.29
CA ALA A 715 -32.08 3.13 -36.74
C ALA A 715 -32.32 3.62 -35.30
N ILE A 716 -31.31 4.21 -34.65
CA ILE A 716 -31.43 4.77 -33.30
C ILE A 716 -31.73 6.26 -33.40
N GLN A 717 -32.83 6.69 -32.79
CA GLN A 717 -33.23 8.08 -32.71
C GLN A 717 -32.55 8.79 -31.53
N HIS A 718 -32.58 8.18 -30.33
CA HIS A 718 -32.05 8.80 -29.11
C HIS A 718 -31.53 7.77 -28.11
N ILE A 719 -30.61 8.18 -27.25
CA ILE A 719 -29.97 7.30 -26.26
C ILE A 719 -29.95 7.99 -24.88
N TYR A 720 -30.61 7.41 -23.89
CA TYR A 720 -30.49 7.81 -22.49
C TYR A 720 -29.43 6.94 -21.80
N VAL A 721 -28.51 7.57 -21.08
CA VAL A 721 -27.40 6.89 -20.39
C VAL A 721 -27.51 7.14 -18.89
N LEU A 722 -27.76 6.08 -18.12
CA LEU A 722 -27.86 6.14 -16.66
C LEU A 722 -26.53 5.77 -16.01
N VAL A 723 -25.92 6.71 -15.29
CA VAL A 723 -24.58 6.57 -14.71
C VAL A 723 -24.53 7.10 -13.28
N ARG A 724 -23.76 6.42 -12.41
CA ARG A 724 -23.50 6.88 -11.03
C ARG A 724 -22.49 8.03 -11.03
N GLY A 725 -22.72 9.05 -10.21
CA GLY A 725 -21.81 10.17 -9.97
C GLY A 725 -22.13 10.87 -8.65
N ALA A 726 -21.20 11.68 -8.13
CA ALA A 726 -21.47 12.56 -7.00
C ALA A 726 -22.31 13.78 -7.43
N THR A 727 -22.14 14.20 -8.68
CA THR A 727 -22.88 15.29 -9.34
C THR A 727 -23.22 14.91 -10.79
N PRO A 728 -24.15 15.61 -11.47
CA PRO A 728 -24.45 15.35 -12.87
C PRO A 728 -23.25 15.57 -13.79
N GLN A 729 -22.41 16.57 -13.45
CA GLN A 729 -21.19 16.85 -14.19
C GLN A 729 -20.18 15.71 -14.08
N ALA A 730 -19.96 15.18 -12.86
CA ALA A 730 -19.10 14.03 -12.66
C ALA A 730 -19.61 12.77 -13.40
N ALA A 731 -20.93 12.60 -13.53
CA ALA A 731 -21.51 11.50 -14.31
C ALA A 731 -21.19 11.63 -15.82
N ARG A 732 -21.29 12.84 -16.39
CA ARG A 732 -20.93 13.11 -17.79
C ARG A 732 -19.44 12.88 -18.06
N GLU A 733 -18.57 13.44 -17.21
CA GLU A 733 -17.12 13.30 -17.34
C GLU A 733 -16.68 11.83 -17.35
N ARG A 734 -17.35 10.97 -16.57
CA ARG A 734 -17.09 9.52 -16.57
C ARG A 734 -17.40 8.85 -17.90
N VAL A 735 -18.48 9.24 -18.59
CA VAL A 735 -18.85 8.69 -19.90
C VAL A 735 -17.86 9.17 -20.97
N HIS A 736 -17.59 10.48 -21.01
CA HIS A 736 -16.63 11.03 -21.97
C HIS A 736 -15.24 10.43 -21.79
N LYS A 737 -14.76 10.30 -20.55
CA LYS A 737 -13.47 9.65 -20.25
C LYS A 737 -13.43 8.19 -20.72
N ALA A 738 -14.55 7.46 -20.59
CA ALA A 738 -14.61 6.05 -20.99
C ALA A 738 -14.58 5.86 -22.52
N LEU A 739 -15.21 6.77 -23.29
CA LEU A 739 -15.17 6.75 -24.75
C LEU A 739 -13.79 7.21 -25.28
N SER A 740 -13.25 8.29 -24.72
CA SER A 740 -11.96 8.84 -25.16
C SER A 740 -10.80 7.91 -24.84
N SER A 741 -10.77 7.28 -23.66
CA SER A 741 -9.72 6.33 -23.29
C SER A 741 -9.69 5.09 -24.19
N ARG A 742 -10.78 4.79 -24.90
CA ARG A 742 -10.92 3.65 -25.82
C ARG A 742 -10.88 4.04 -27.30
N LYS A 743 -10.54 5.29 -27.60
CA LYS A 743 -10.45 5.82 -28.98
C LYS A 743 -11.74 5.58 -29.80
N LEU A 744 -12.90 5.62 -29.14
CA LEU A 744 -14.19 5.44 -29.80
C LEU A 744 -14.65 6.78 -30.39
N SER A 745 -14.96 6.77 -31.69
CA SER A 745 -15.41 7.97 -32.40
C SER A 745 -16.79 8.42 -31.90
N ILE A 746 -16.87 9.69 -31.52
CA ILE A 746 -18.10 10.36 -31.12
C ILE A 746 -18.48 11.32 -32.25
N PRO A 747 -19.64 11.14 -32.92
CA PRO A 747 -20.12 12.10 -33.92
C PRO A 747 -20.29 13.51 -33.33
N ASP A 748 -20.02 14.55 -34.12
CA ASP A 748 -20.13 15.95 -33.67
C ASP A 748 -21.55 16.34 -33.23
N ASP A 749 -22.58 15.62 -33.68
CA ASP A 749 -23.98 15.79 -33.33
C ASP A 749 -24.46 14.88 -32.17
N SER A 750 -23.53 14.15 -31.53
CA SER A 750 -23.84 13.18 -30.47
C SER A 750 -24.57 13.78 -29.26
N ASP A 751 -24.31 15.03 -28.90
CA ASP A 751 -25.00 15.73 -27.81
C ASP A 751 -26.51 15.90 -28.07
N ALA A 752 -26.93 15.89 -29.33
CA ALA A 752 -28.34 15.91 -29.70
C ALA A 752 -28.98 14.51 -29.63
N LYS A 753 -28.17 13.44 -29.72
CA LYS A 753 -28.61 12.04 -29.75
C LYS A 753 -28.47 11.33 -28.40
N VAL A 754 -27.74 11.90 -27.43
CA VAL A 754 -27.44 11.27 -26.14
C VAL A 754 -27.80 12.19 -24.96
N THR A 755 -28.46 11.64 -23.95
CA THR A 755 -28.72 12.32 -22.67
C THR A 755 -28.16 11.50 -21.51
N ILE A 756 -27.24 12.07 -20.73
CA ILE A 756 -26.61 11.40 -19.59
C ILE A 756 -27.26 11.90 -18.29
N LEU A 757 -27.78 10.97 -17.48
CA LEU A 757 -28.45 11.24 -16.21
C LEU A 757 -27.70 10.60 -15.04
N GLN A 758 -27.48 11.37 -13.97
CA GLN A 758 -26.95 10.86 -12.70
C GLN A 758 -28.03 10.02 -12.02
N CYS A 759 -27.71 8.79 -11.65
CA CYS A 759 -28.67 7.89 -11.01
C CYS A 759 -28.03 7.04 -9.91
N LYS A 760 -28.87 6.45 -9.07
CA LYS A 760 -28.54 5.33 -8.20
C LYS A 760 -29.62 4.27 -8.40
N LEU A 761 -29.32 3.27 -9.25
CA LEU A 761 -30.28 2.28 -9.74
C LEU A 761 -31.02 1.53 -8.61
N SER A 762 -30.39 1.35 -7.46
CA SER A 762 -31.00 0.68 -6.30
C SER A 762 -32.08 1.51 -5.61
N ASP A 763 -32.09 2.83 -5.81
CA ASP A 763 -33.01 3.73 -5.13
C ASP A 763 -34.35 3.79 -5.90
N PRO A 764 -35.47 4.03 -5.20
CA PRO A 764 -36.78 4.20 -5.85
C PRO A 764 -36.73 5.22 -6.98
N ASP A 765 -37.51 4.97 -8.04
CA ASP A 765 -37.51 5.78 -9.28
C ASP A 765 -36.09 6.03 -9.85
N LEU A 766 -35.17 5.07 -9.64
CA LEU A 766 -33.76 5.11 -10.07
C LEU A 766 -32.93 6.25 -9.44
N GLY A 767 -33.48 6.90 -8.39
CA GLY A 767 -32.91 8.12 -7.80
C GLY A 767 -32.99 9.35 -8.70
N LEU A 768 -33.88 9.33 -9.70
CA LEU A 768 -34.06 10.43 -10.66
C LEU A 768 -35.10 11.44 -10.16
N ALA A 769 -35.01 12.67 -10.68
CA ALA A 769 -36.08 13.64 -10.53
C ALA A 769 -37.34 13.16 -11.27
N PHE A 770 -38.52 13.51 -10.75
CA PHE A 770 -39.81 13.10 -11.32
C PHE A 770 -39.93 13.40 -12.83
N GLN A 771 -39.43 14.55 -13.28
CA GLN A 771 -39.48 14.96 -14.69
C GLN A 771 -38.64 14.06 -15.60
N ASP A 772 -37.42 13.72 -15.15
CA ASP A 772 -36.54 12.83 -15.90
C ASP A 772 -37.11 11.41 -15.94
N TYR A 773 -37.59 10.90 -14.80
CA TYR A 773 -38.23 9.58 -14.75
C TYR A 773 -39.46 9.51 -15.67
N SER A 774 -40.33 10.52 -15.64
CA SER A 774 -41.50 10.60 -16.52
C SER A 774 -41.12 10.67 -18.00
N THR A 775 -40.04 11.36 -18.34
CA THR A 775 -39.50 11.40 -19.71
C THR A 775 -39.07 10.01 -20.18
N LEU A 776 -38.42 9.23 -19.31
CA LEU A 776 -38.03 7.86 -19.64
C LEU A 776 -39.26 6.95 -19.84
N GLN A 777 -40.29 7.08 -19.01
CA GLN A 777 -41.53 6.30 -19.12
C GLN A 777 -42.21 6.45 -20.50
N SER A 778 -42.18 7.66 -21.06
CA SER A 778 -42.89 7.95 -22.31
C SER A 778 -42.10 7.62 -23.57
N ASN A 779 -40.76 7.65 -23.52
CA ASN A 779 -39.95 7.67 -24.74
C ASN A 779 -39.11 6.41 -24.98
N VAL A 780 -38.76 5.65 -23.94
CA VAL A 780 -37.82 4.52 -24.08
C VAL A 780 -38.50 3.32 -24.77
N ASP A 781 -37.88 2.79 -25.83
CA ASP A 781 -38.37 1.58 -26.53
C ASP A 781 -37.60 0.33 -26.11
N ILE A 782 -36.31 0.48 -25.77
CA ILE A 782 -35.40 -0.62 -25.44
C ILE A 782 -34.53 -0.23 -24.25
N VAL A 783 -34.49 -1.08 -23.23
CA VAL A 783 -33.57 -0.98 -22.09
C VAL A 783 -32.44 -1.98 -22.27
N LEU A 784 -31.22 -1.49 -22.42
CA LEU A 784 -30.00 -2.29 -22.41
C LEU A 784 -29.36 -2.20 -21.02
N HIS A 785 -29.58 -3.23 -20.20
CA HIS A 785 -29.07 -3.27 -18.85
C HIS A 785 -27.71 -3.99 -18.80
N MET A 786 -26.62 -3.20 -18.72
CA MET A 786 -25.24 -3.70 -18.67
C MET A 786 -24.48 -3.23 -17.43
N ALA A 787 -25.07 -2.36 -16.60
CA ALA A 787 -24.48 -1.95 -15.33
C ALA A 787 -24.48 -3.12 -14.35
N TRP A 788 -23.31 -3.74 -14.19
CA TRP A 788 -23.09 -4.81 -13.22
C TRP A 788 -21.67 -4.71 -12.67
N THR A 789 -21.48 -4.99 -11.37
CA THR A 789 -20.13 -5.06 -10.80
C THR A 789 -19.49 -6.38 -11.25
N VAL A 790 -18.32 -6.31 -11.87
CA VAL A 790 -17.51 -7.50 -12.18
C VAL A 790 -16.49 -7.66 -11.06
N ASN A 791 -16.88 -8.39 -10.01
CA ASN A 791 -16.01 -8.76 -8.90
C ASN A 791 -16.33 -10.21 -8.52
N PHE A 792 -15.38 -11.11 -8.77
CA PHE A 792 -15.54 -12.54 -8.52
C PHE A 792 -15.34 -12.92 -7.05
N LEU A 793 -14.89 -11.96 -6.23
CA LEU A 793 -14.56 -12.17 -4.82
C LEU A 793 -15.73 -11.89 -3.88
N ILE A 794 -16.73 -11.09 -4.26
CA ILE A 794 -17.90 -10.77 -3.43
C ILE A 794 -19.00 -11.84 -3.55
N SER A 795 -19.76 -12.11 -2.48
CA SER A 795 -20.90 -13.04 -2.54
C SER A 795 -22.05 -12.55 -3.39
N LEU A 796 -22.99 -13.47 -3.61
CA LEU A 796 -24.31 -13.20 -4.13
C LEU A 796 -25.07 -12.10 -3.38
N ARG A 797 -25.05 -12.06 -2.03
CA ARG A 797 -25.85 -11.10 -1.25
C ARG A 797 -25.39 -9.66 -1.47
N SER A 798 -24.10 -9.44 -1.63
CA SER A 798 -23.53 -8.13 -2.01
C SER A 798 -24.04 -7.59 -3.36
N PHE A 799 -24.71 -8.40 -4.19
CA PHE A 799 -25.38 -7.95 -5.42
C PHE A 799 -26.82 -7.45 -5.21
N ALA A 800 -27.35 -7.44 -3.99
CA ALA A 800 -28.67 -6.91 -3.66
C ALA A 800 -28.98 -5.53 -4.31
N PRO A 801 -28.07 -4.53 -4.31
CA PRO A 801 -28.32 -3.26 -5.00
C PRO A 801 -28.50 -3.39 -6.52
N HIS A 802 -27.89 -4.39 -7.16
CA HIS A 802 -28.07 -4.67 -8.59
C HIS A 802 -29.42 -5.35 -8.87
N PHE A 803 -29.87 -6.23 -7.98
CA PHE A 803 -31.21 -6.82 -8.06
C PHE A 803 -32.30 -5.77 -7.86
N ALA A 804 -32.12 -4.86 -6.90
CA ALA A 804 -32.97 -3.67 -6.76
C ALA A 804 -32.96 -2.82 -8.03
N GLY A 805 -31.80 -2.69 -8.69
CA GLY A 805 -31.68 -2.04 -9.99
C GLY A 805 -32.52 -2.70 -11.09
N ILE A 806 -32.53 -4.03 -11.18
CA ILE A 806 -33.40 -4.78 -12.10
C ILE A 806 -34.86 -4.50 -11.78
N GLN A 807 -35.25 -4.61 -10.51
CA GLN A 807 -36.62 -4.35 -10.05
C GLN A 807 -37.09 -2.94 -10.45
N ASN A 808 -36.29 -1.91 -10.17
CA ASN A 808 -36.62 -0.53 -10.51
C ASN A 808 -36.68 -0.27 -12.03
N LEU A 809 -35.81 -0.90 -12.82
CA LEU A 809 -35.87 -0.78 -14.28
C LEU A 809 -37.06 -1.54 -14.89
N LEU A 810 -37.44 -2.69 -14.32
CA LEU A 810 -38.67 -3.40 -14.73
C LEU A 810 -39.91 -2.59 -14.35
N ASN A 811 -39.93 -1.94 -13.17
CA ASN A 811 -40.97 -1.00 -12.78
C ASN A 811 -41.05 0.19 -13.77
N LEU A 812 -39.92 0.71 -14.23
CA LEU A 812 -39.89 1.71 -15.31
C LEU A 812 -40.55 1.16 -16.58
N CYS A 813 -40.19 -0.05 -17.04
CA CYS A 813 -40.80 -0.67 -18.21
C CYS A 813 -42.32 -0.84 -18.09
N LEU A 814 -42.80 -1.29 -16.91
CA LEU A 814 -44.22 -1.49 -16.64
C LEU A 814 -45.01 -0.19 -16.55
N SER A 815 -44.36 0.87 -16.08
CA SER A 815 -44.96 2.19 -15.97
C SER A 815 -44.86 3.02 -17.26
N SER A 816 -44.43 2.40 -18.38
CA SER A 816 -44.36 3.04 -19.68
C SER A 816 -45.74 3.39 -20.21
N THR A 817 -45.86 4.52 -20.90
CA THR A 817 -47.10 4.96 -21.56
C THR A 817 -47.27 4.39 -22.97
N GLN A 818 -46.38 3.49 -23.40
CA GLN A 818 -46.46 2.84 -24.72
C GLN A 818 -47.43 1.65 -24.72
N ARG A 819 -47.91 1.23 -25.91
CA ARG A 819 -48.83 0.08 -26.06
C ARG A 819 -48.25 -1.24 -25.55
N LYS A 820 -46.93 -1.40 -25.63
CA LYS A 820 -46.18 -2.55 -25.09
C LYS A 820 -45.06 -2.01 -24.20
N PRO A 821 -44.71 -2.69 -23.09
CA PRO A 821 -43.55 -2.33 -22.31
C PRO A 821 -42.27 -2.31 -23.17
N PRO A 822 -41.30 -1.44 -22.86
CA PRO A 822 -40.00 -1.42 -23.52
C PRO A 822 -39.32 -2.79 -23.48
N ARG A 823 -38.62 -3.16 -24.55
CA ARG A 823 -37.85 -4.42 -24.57
C ARG A 823 -36.71 -4.32 -23.55
N PHE A 824 -36.59 -5.30 -22.67
CA PHE A 824 -35.53 -5.35 -21.67
C PHE A 824 -34.47 -6.38 -22.07
N VAL A 825 -33.26 -5.91 -22.37
CA VAL A 825 -32.12 -6.76 -22.73
C VAL A 825 -31.09 -6.72 -21.61
N PHE A 826 -30.94 -7.84 -20.92
CA PHE A 826 -29.96 -8.01 -19.85
C PHE A 826 -28.66 -8.58 -20.40
N CYS A 827 -27.55 -7.89 -20.12
CA CYS A 827 -26.22 -8.43 -20.35
C CYS A 827 -25.87 -9.43 -19.23
N SER A 828 -26.16 -10.71 -19.48
CA SER A 828 -25.71 -11.82 -18.64
C SER A 828 -24.28 -12.26 -19.02
N SER A 829 -23.83 -13.39 -18.51
CA SER A 829 -22.52 -13.96 -18.77
C SER A 829 -22.59 -15.48 -18.82
N VAL A 830 -21.72 -16.12 -19.60
CA VAL A 830 -21.55 -17.59 -19.60
C VAL A 830 -21.24 -18.15 -18.21
N ALA A 831 -20.76 -17.30 -17.29
CA ALA A 831 -20.62 -17.57 -15.86
C ALA A 831 -21.87 -18.20 -15.22
N SER A 832 -23.08 -17.76 -15.64
CA SER A 832 -24.35 -18.22 -15.06
C SER A 832 -24.61 -19.71 -15.31
N VAL A 833 -23.88 -20.32 -16.26
CA VAL A 833 -24.04 -21.71 -16.71
C VAL A 833 -22.70 -22.44 -16.87
N SER A 834 -21.62 -21.93 -16.29
CA SER A 834 -20.26 -22.45 -16.54
C SER A 834 -20.03 -23.89 -16.07
N ASN A 835 -20.83 -24.40 -15.13
CA ASN A 835 -20.74 -25.78 -14.64
C ASN A 835 -21.62 -26.77 -15.43
N TYR A 836 -22.43 -26.29 -16.38
CA TYR A 836 -23.35 -27.13 -17.15
C TYR A 836 -22.67 -28.36 -17.80
N PRO A 837 -21.50 -28.25 -18.47
CA PRO A 837 -20.85 -29.39 -19.12
C PRO A 837 -20.40 -30.49 -18.15
N ALA A 838 -20.09 -30.14 -16.90
CA ALA A 838 -19.66 -31.10 -15.88
C ALA A 838 -20.83 -31.91 -15.27
N LEU A 839 -22.06 -31.40 -15.40
CA LEU A 839 -23.27 -31.98 -14.81
C LEU A 839 -24.01 -32.90 -15.77
N GLN A 840 -23.90 -32.65 -17.08
CA GLN A 840 -24.59 -33.42 -18.11
C GLN A 840 -23.64 -34.43 -18.76
N LYS A 841 -23.81 -35.72 -18.41
CA LYS A 841 -22.93 -36.82 -18.88
C LYS A 841 -22.95 -37.01 -20.40
N ASP A 842 -24.05 -36.64 -21.06
CA ASP A 842 -24.31 -36.95 -22.48
C ASP A 842 -24.45 -35.70 -23.38
N VAL A 843 -24.46 -34.48 -22.83
CA VAL A 843 -24.64 -33.22 -23.59
C VAL A 843 -23.49 -32.26 -23.31
N ARG A 844 -22.62 -32.06 -24.31
CA ARG A 844 -21.44 -31.19 -24.18
C ARG A 844 -21.73 -29.70 -24.41
N ASN A 845 -22.81 -29.37 -25.12
CA ASN A 845 -23.15 -27.99 -25.48
C ASN A 845 -24.18 -27.41 -24.51
N VAL A 846 -23.94 -26.18 -24.05
CA VAL A 846 -24.88 -25.46 -23.19
C VAL A 846 -26.04 -24.94 -24.04
N PRO A 847 -27.31 -25.23 -23.70
CA PRO A 847 -28.46 -24.76 -24.47
C PRO A 847 -28.72 -23.26 -24.25
N GLU A 848 -29.26 -22.59 -25.27
CA GLU A 848 -29.79 -21.23 -25.19
C GLU A 848 -31.17 -21.17 -24.51
N ASP A 849 -31.28 -21.84 -23.38
CA ASP A 849 -32.48 -21.88 -22.55
C ASP A 849 -32.14 -21.44 -21.12
N LEU A 850 -33.14 -20.87 -20.44
CA LEU A 850 -33.04 -20.53 -19.03
C LEU A 850 -32.85 -21.82 -18.22
N GLN A 851 -31.89 -21.80 -17.30
CA GLN A 851 -31.61 -22.93 -16.43
C GLN A 851 -32.19 -22.68 -15.05
N THR A 852 -32.97 -23.62 -14.53
CA THR A 852 -33.53 -23.56 -13.17
C THR A 852 -32.76 -24.40 -12.16
N ASP A 853 -31.94 -25.34 -12.64
CA ASP A 853 -30.99 -26.04 -11.80
C ASP A 853 -29.86 -25.09 -11.40
N LEU A 854 -29.83 -24.72 -10.12
CA LEU A 854 -28.88 -23.77 -9.58
C LEU A 854 -27.42 -24.27 -9.62
N SER A 855 -27.22 -25.58 -9.83
CA SER A 855 -25.89 -26.19 -9.94
C SER A 855 -25.16 -25.86 -11.24
N VAL A 856 -25.88 -25.44 -12.29
CA VAL A 856 -25.30 -25.06 -13.58
C VAL A 856 -24.40 -23.82 -13.49
N SER A 857 -24.64 -22.94 -12.52
CA SER A 857 -23.83 -21.73 -12.33
C SER A 857 -22.46 -22.07 -11.75
N GLY A 858 -21.46 -21.27 -12.14
CA GLY A 858 -20.15 -21.29 -11.49
C GLY A 858 -20.26 -21.00 -10.00
N SER A 859 -19.26 -21.40 -9.24
CA SER A 859 -19.33 -21.26 -7.77
C SER A 859 -19.14 -19.83 -7.25
N THR A 860 -18.81 -18.85 -8.09
CA THR A 860 -18.55 -17.46 -7.65
C THR A 860 -19.85 -16.70 -7.39
N GLY A 861 -19.82 -15.72 -6.48
CA GLY A 861 -20.96 -14.83 -6.24
C GLY A 861 -21.38 -14.08 -7.50
N TYR A 862 -20.41 -13.68 -8.35
CA TYR A 862 -20.69 -13.11 -9.67
C TYR A 862 -21.48 -14.06 -10.59
N ALA A 863 -21.03 -15.31 -10.78
CA ALA A 863 -21.71 -16.30 -11.60
C ALA A 863 -23.15 -16.56 -11.12
N ARG A 864 -23.30 -16.71 -9.81
CA ARG A 864 -24.60 -16.89 -9.15
C ARG A 864 -25.47 -15.66 -9.25
N SER A 865 -24.90 -14.45 -9.21
CA SER A 865 -25.64 -13.19 -9.37
C SER A 865 -26.25 -13.06 -10.76
N LYS A 866 -25.53 -13.51 -11.80
CA LYS A 866 -26.03 -13.52 -13.18
C LYS A 866 -27.16 -14.53 -13.35
N LEU A 867 -27.02 -15.74 -12.78
CA LEU A 867 -28.12 -16.71 -12.78
C LEU A 867 -29.34 -16.19 -11.98
N THR A 868 -29.11 -15.58 -10.81
CA THR A 868 -30.18 -14.99 -9.98
C THR A 868 -30.92 -13.88 -10.71
N ALA A 869 -30.20 -13.01 -11.43
CA ALA A 869 -30.79 -11.99 -12.29
C ALA A 869 -31.63 -12.61 -13.42
N GLU A 870 -31.12 -13.63 -14.10
CA GLU A 870 -31.88 -14.38 -15.13
C GLU A 870 -33.19 -14.97 -14.53
N LEU A 871 -33.15 -15.48 -13.30
CA LEU A 871 -34.32 -16.02 -12.61
C LEU A 871 -35.30 -14.94 -12.11
N ILE A 872 -34.80 -13.79 -11.63
CA ILE A 872 -35.63 -12.62 -11.26
C ILE A 872 -36.43 -12.16 -12.49
N LEU A 873 -35.76 -12.08 -13.64
CA LEU A 873 -36.36 -11.70 -14.92
C LEU A 873 -37.41 -12.72 -15.36
N ALA A 874 -37.13 -14.01 -15.25
CA ALA A 874 -38.06 -15.08 -15.61
C ALA A 874 -39.29 -15.11 -14.70
N ASN A 875 -39.09 -14.95 -13.40
CA ASN A 875 -40.18 -14.88 -12.43
C ASN A 875 -41.04 -13.62 -12.65
N ALA A 876 -40.43 -12.47 -12.96
CA ALA A 876 -41.16 -11.26 -13.33
C ALA A 876 -41.99 -11.44 -14.62
N ALA A 877 -41.41 -12.02 -15.68
CA ALA A 877 -42.11 -12.28 -16.94
C ALA A 877 -43.20 -13.36 -16.82
N THR A 878 -43.04 -14.31 -15.90
CA THR A 878 -44.06 -15.32 -15.58
C THR A 878 -45.28 -14.69 -14.92
N ASN A 879 -45.04 -13.77 -13.97
CA ASN A 879 -46.10 -13.17 -13.15
C ASN A 879 -46.76 -11.94 -13.80
N VAL A 880 -46.08 -11.28 -14.74
CA VAL A 880 -46.57 -10.08 -15.41
C VAL A 880 -46.66 -10.32 -16.93
N PRO A 881 -47.86 -10.67 -17.46
CA PRO A 881 -48.03 -11.10 -18.85
C PRO A 881 -47.54 -10.11 -19.91
N SER A 882 -47.55 -8.81 -19.63
CA SER A 882 -47.09 -7.77 -20.55
C SER A 882 -45.57 -7.73 -20.74
N LEU A 883 -44.80 -8.33 -19.81
CA LEU A 883 -43.34 -8.49 -19.94
C LEU A 883 -42.94 -9.79 -20.65
N ARG A 884 -43.89 -10.72 -20.86
CA ARG A 884 -43.64 -11.96 -21.60
C ARG A 884 -43.14 -11.62 -23.01
N ASP A 885 -42.11 -12.33 -23.47
CA ASP A 885 -41.44 -12.12 -24.76
C ASP A 885 -40.72 -10.76 -24.94
N GLN A 886 -40.82 -9.84 -23.98
CA GLN A 886 -40.13 -8.55 -23.98
C GLN A 886 -38.75 -8.60 -23.30
N ILE A 887 -38.40 -9.72 -22.66
CA ILE A 887 -37.13 -9.87 -21.93
C ILE A 887 -36.17 -10.81 -22.67
N THR A 888 -34.93 -10.35 -22.87
CA THR A 888 -33.83 -11.15 -23.42
C THR A 888 -32.64 -11.13 -22.47
N ALA A 889 -32.08 -12.29 -22.13
CA ALA A 889 -30.81 -12.43 -21.42
C ALA A 889 -29.72 -12.89 -22.39
N VAL A 890 -28.69 -12.06 -22.59
CA VAL A 890 -27.57 -12.35 -23.49
C VAL A 890 -26.37 -12.77 -22.66
N ARG A 891 -25.97 -14.05 -22.72
CA ARG A 891 -24.79 -14.56 -22.01
C ARG A 891 -23.55 -14.33 -22.85
N VAL A 892 -22.75 -13.35 -22.43
CA VAL A 892 -21.51 -12.97 -23.12
C VAL A 892 -20.33 -13.84 -22.63
N GLY A 893 -19.51 -14.31 -23.59
CA GLY A 893 -18.28 -15.06 -23.37
C GLY A 893 -17.09 -14.20 -22.89
N GLN A 894 -15.88 -14.76 -22.94
CA GLN A 894 -14.66 -14.07 -22.53
C GLN A 894 -14.32 -12.94 -23.50
N LEU A 895 -14.39 -11.69 -23.04
CA LEU A 895 -14.03 -10.54 -23.86
C LEU A 895 -12.50 -10.41 -23.96
N SER A 896 -12.02 -9.94 -25.11
CA SER A 896 -10.62 -9.55 -25.34
C SER A 896 -10.52 -8.14 -25.93
N ALA A 897 -9.30 -7.74 -26.31
CA ALA A 897 -8.99 -6.44 -26.88
C ALA A 897 -9.88 -6.09 -28.10
N ASP A 898 -10.03 -4.80 -28.40
CA ASP A 898 -10.71 -4.39 -29.62
C ASP A 898 -9.85 -4.64 -30.87
N THR A 899 -10.48 -5.00 -31.99
CA THR A 899 -9.74 -5.33 -33.23
C THR A 899 -9.06 -4.14 -33.90
N ASN A 900 -9.50 -2.91 -33.60
CA ASN A 900 -9.02 -1.70 -34.26
C ASN A 900 -7.75 -1.16 -33.61
N HIS A 901 -7.71 -1.08 -32.28
CA HIS A 901 -6.64 -0.44 -31.52
C HIS A 901 -5.91 -1.36 -30.54
N GLY A 902 -6.40 -2.60 -30.33
CA GLY A 902 -5.81 -3.53 -29.36
C GLY A 902 -6.00 -3.11 -27.90
N ILE A 903 -6.92 -2.19 -27.62
CA ILE A 903 -7.19 -1.68 -26.28
C ILE A 903 -7.91 -2.76 -25.48
N TRP A 904 -7.33 -3.12 -24.35
CA TRP A 904 -7.87 -4.10 -23.41
C TRP A 904 -7.97 -3.50 -22.00
N SER A 905 -8.33 -4.33 -21.02
CA SER A 905 -8.48 -3.95 -19.63
C SER A 905 -7.20 -4.32 -18.91
N ALA A 906 -6.41 -3.34 -18.48
CA ALA A 906 -5.10 -3.58 -17.88
C ALA A 906 -5.17 -4.46 -16.63
N SER A 907 -6.32 -4.51 -15.94
CA SER A 907 -6.53 -5.31 -14.74
C SER A 907 -6.95 -6.76 -15.00
N GLU A 908 -7.15 -7.16 -16.26
CA GLU A 908 -7.50 -8.55 -16.61
C GLU A 908 -6.27 -9.47 -16.65
N ALA A 909 -6.52 -10.78 -16.54
CA ALA A 909 -5.50 -11.81 -16.41
C ALA A 909 -4.47 -11.81 -17.54
N TYR A 910 -4.93 -11.84 -18.80
CA TYR A 910 -4.04 -11.98 -19.94
C TYR A 910 -3.16 -10.74 -20.17
N PRO A 911 -3.67 -9.49 -20.11
CA PRO A 911 -2.81 -8.30 -20.14
C PRO A 911 -1.73 -8.29 -19.05
N GLN A 912 -2.05 -8.74 -17.82
CA GLN A 912 -1.09 -8.85 -16.72
C GLN A 912 -0.03 -9.92 -16.99
N ILE A 913 -0.42 -11.09 -17.53
CA ILE A 913 0.53 -12.14 -17.93
C ILE A 913 1.47 -11.62 -19.02
N LEU A 914 0.94 -10.95 -20.05
CA LEU A 914 1.74 -10.41 -21.15
C LEU A 914 2.70 -9.30 -20.68
N ALA A 915 2.29 -8.45 -19.74
CA ALA A 915 3.13 -7.40 -19.18
C ALA A 915 4.35 -7.93 -18.43
N THR A 916 4.30 -9.16 -17.91
CA THR A 916 5.45 -9.76 -17.20
C THR A 916 6.69 -9.90 -18.07
N ALA A 917 6.55 -9.97 -19.39
CA ALA A 917 7.70 -10.05 -20.29
C ALA A 917 8.71 -8.90 -20.09
N LYS A 918 8.26 -7.71 -19.67
CA LYS A 918 9.12 -6.55 -19.40
C LYS A 918 10.13 -6.78 -18.27
N MET A 919 9.75 -7.59 -17.27
CA MET A 919 10.56 -7.84 -16.07
C MET A 919 11.25 -9.20 -16.10
N THR A 920 10.78 -10.12 -16.93
CA THR A 920 11.29 -11.49 -17.01
C THR A 920 12.30 -11.70 -18.15
N ASP A 921 12.96 -10.66 -18.64
CA ASP A 921 13.86 -10.70 -19.79
C ASP A 921 13.18 -11.33 -21.03
N GLY A 922 11.92 -10.96 -21.28
CA GLY A 922 11.11 -11.43 -22.40
C GLY A 922 10.43 -12.78 -22.21
N MET A 923 10.40 -13.37 -20.99
CA MET A 923 9.78 -14.68 -20.76
C MET A 923 8.25 -14.61 -20.57
N LEU A 924 7.52 -15.44 -21.30
CA LEU A 924 6.07 -15.64 -21.16
C LEU A 924 5.73 -17.11 -20.91
N PRO A 925 4.74 -17.42 -20.05
CA PRO A 925 4.40 -18.79 -19.68
C PRO A 925 3.55 -19.47 -20.76
N ASP A 926 3.97 -20.64 -21.22
CA ASP A 926 3.09 -21.56 -21.93
C ASP A 926 2.10 -22.18 -20.93
N LEU A 927 0.83 -21.82 -21.07
CA LEU A 927 -0.25 -22.34 -20.22
C LEU A 927 -0.74 -23.74 -20.66
N GLY A 928 -0.23 -24.25 -21.79
CA GLY A 928 -0.49 -25.59 -22.31
C GLY A 928 -1.66 -25.68 -23.30
N ILE A 929 -1.73 -26.83 -23.99
CA ILE A 929 -2.66 -27.11 -25.10
C ILE A 929 -4.13 -27.19 -24.65
N GLU A 930 -4.40 -27.32 -23.35
CA GLU A 930 -5.76 -27.34 -22.80
C GLU A 930 -6.37 -25.93 -22.67
N GLU A 931 -5.57 -24.87 -22.75
CA GLU A 931 -6.03 -23.48 -22.71
C GLU A 931 -6.50 -23.04 -24.11
N ARG A 932 -7.79 -23.22 -24.41
CA ARG A 932 -8.41 -22.75 -25.65
C ARG A 932 -8.64 -21.24 -25.63
N LEU A 933 -8.34 -20.56 -26.74
CA LEU A 933 -8.61 -19.15 -26.92
C LEU A 933 -10.08 -18.91 -27.28
N THR A 934 -10.93 -18.92 -26.26
CA THR A 934 -12.37 -18.60 -26.41
C THR A 934 -12.65 -17.09 -26.43
N TRP A 935 -11.62 -16.29 -26.68
CA TRP A 935 -11.65 -14.83 -26.66
C TRP A 935 -12.58 -14.28 -27.74
N LEU A 936 -13.38 -13.31 -27.36
CA LEU A 936 -14.24 -12.56 -28.26
C LEU A 936 -13.83 -11.08 -28.22
N PRO A 937 -13.32 -10.50 -29.31
CA PRO A 937 -12.97 -9.09 -29.36
C PRO A 937 -14.16 -8.20 -28.97
N VAL A 938 -13.93 -7.21 -28.10
CA VAL A 938 -15.02 -6.46 -27.45
C VAL A 938 -15.88 -5.65 -28.42
N ASP A 939 -15.32 -5.17 -29.53
CA ASP A 939 -16.01 -4.46 -30.59
C ASP A 939 -16.90 -5.40 -31.43
N VAL A 940 -16.42 -6.60 -31.72
CA VAL A 940 -17.22 -7.67 -32.35
C VAL A 940 -18.36 -8.09 -31.43
N ALA A 941 -18.07 -8.25 -30.13
CA ALA A 941 -19.08 -8.58 -29.13
C ALA A 941 -20.17 -7.50 -29.03
N ALA A 942 -19.77 -6.23 -29.01
CA ALA A 942 -20.70 -5.10 -28.98
C ALA A 942 -21.59 -5.08 -30.24
N LYS A 943 -21.05 -5.42 -31.41
CA LYS A 943 -21.81 -5.50 -32.66
C LYS A 943 -22.88 -6.57 -32.61
N ALA A 944 -22.49 -7.80 -32.28
CA ALA A 944 -23.42 -8.90 -32.11
C ALA A 944 -24.48 -8.59 -31.04
N PHE A 945 -24.10 -7.91 -29.94
CA PHE A 945 -25.03 -7.54 -28.87
C PHE A 945 -26.07 -6.52 -29.34
N VAL A 946 -25.64 -5.47 -30.06
CA VAL A 946 -26.54 -4.46 -30.64
C VAL A 946 -27.47 -5.10 -31.65
N GLU A 947 -26.97 -5.92 -32.58
CA GLU A 947 -27.78 -6.62 -33.58
C GLU A 947 -28.84 -7.51 -32.91
N THR A 948 -28.44 -8.34 -31.94
CA THR A 948 -29.34 -9.20 -31.17
C THR A 948 -30.41 -8.41 -30.40
N SER A 949 -30.03 -7.23 -29.88
CA SER A 949 -30.92 -6.36 -29.11
C SER A 949 -31.93 -5.59 -29.98
N LEU A 950 -31.62 -5.37 -31.25
CA LEU A 950 -32.46 -4.62 -32.20
C LEU A 950 -33.32 -5.54 -33.10
N MET A 951 -32.99 -6.83 -33.23
CA MET A 951 -33.79 -7.80 -34.00
C MET A 951 -35.19 -8.06 -33.39
N ALA A 952 -36.22 -8.14 -34.23
CA ALA A 952 -37.59 -8.42 -33.79
C ALA A 952 -37.74 -9.87 -33.23
N PRO A 953 -38.61 -10.12 -32.24
CA PRO A 953 -38.76 -11.42 -31.57
C PRO A 953 -39.04 -12.60 -32.53
N GLU A 954 -39.74 -12.33 -33.64
CA GLU A 954 -40.22 -13.33 -34.61
C GLU A 954 -39.12 -13.85 -35.55
N ILE A 955 -38.07 -13.07 -35.82
CA ILE A 955 -37.05 -13.40 -36.85
C ILE A 955 -35.93 -14.29 -36.29
N ILE A 956 -35.62 -14.17 -35.00
CA ILE A 956 -34.53 -14.95 -34.38
C ILE A 956 -34.91 -16.44 -34.22
N GLY A 957 -36.19 -16.81 -34.41
CA GLY A 957 -36.66 -18.21 -34.36
C GLY A 957 -36.49 -19.00 -35.67
N ASP A 958 -36.18 -18.34 -36.80
CA ASP A 958 -36.21 -18.93 -38.16
C ASP A 958 -34.82 -19.14 -38.80
N MET A 959 -33.73 -19.02 -38.04
CA MET A 959 -32.42 -19.54 -38.47
C MET A 959 -32.48 -21.08 -38.48
N PRO A 960 -31.94 -21.78 -39.49
CA PRO A 960 -32.43 -23.09 -39.93
C PRO A 960 -32.34 -24.16 -38.84
N THR A 961 -33.44 -24.35 -38.13
CA THR A 961 -33.72 -25.47 -37.22
C THR A 961 -34.68 -26.45 -37.90
N GLU A 962 -34.31 -26.92 -39.10
CA GLU A 962 -35.06 -27.96 -39.84
C GLU A 962 -34.95 -29.37 -39.19
N HIS A 963 -34.67 -29.45 -37.88
CA HIS A 963 -34.77 -30.69 -37.10
C HIS A 963 -35.61 -30.56 -35.81
N VAL A 964 -36.30 -29.43 -35.56
CA VAL A 964 -37.14 -29.25 -34.35
C VAL A 964 -38.64 -29.14 -34.68
N LYS A 965 -39.12 -29.75 -35.78
CA LYS A 965 -40.57 -29.86 -36.05
C LYS A 965 -41.24 -31.12 -35.47
N HIS A 966 -40.49 -32.03 -34.84
CA HIS A 966 -41.08 -33.24 -34.23
C HIS A 966 -41.16 -33.27 -32.69
N MET A 967 -40.89 -32.16 -32.01
CA MET A 967 -41.12 -32.05 -30.56
C MET A 967 -41.64 -30.67 -30.13
N ILE A 968 -42.73 -30.18 -30.74
CA ILE A 968 -43.57 -29.16 -30.07
C ILE A 968 -44.47 -29.90 -29.06
N GLY A 969 -43.83 -30.55 -28.09
CA GLY A 969 -44.45 -30.76 -26.78
C GLY A 969 -44.25 -29.46 -26.00
N GLN A 970 -45.28 -28.99 -25.31
CA GLN A 970 -45.19 -27.84 -24.39
C GLN A 970 -43.88 -27.92 -23.60
N LYS A 971 -42.98 -26.92 -23.76
CA LYS A 971 -41.79 -26.83 -22.91
C LYS A 971 -42.28 -26.86 -21.45
N PRO A 972 -41.77 -27.76 -20.60
CA PRO A 972 -42.34 -27.97 -19.28
C PRO A 972 -42.17 -26.72 -18.42
N LYS A 973 -43.25 -26.29 -17.75
CA LYS A 973 -43.13 -25.40 -16.59
C LYS A 973 -42.23 -26.09 -15.57
N ALA A 974 -41.12 -25.45 -15.22
CA ALA A 974 -40.20 -26.00 -14.25
C ALA A 974 -40.63 -25.58 -12.85
N LYS A 975 -40.82 -26.55 -11.95
CA LYS A 975 -41.03 -26.26 -10.53
C LYS A 975 -39.76 -25.64 -9.97
N PHE A 976 -39.86 -24.41 -9.51
CA PHE A 976 -38.78 -23.72 -8.83
C PHE A 976 -39.20 -23.56 -7.36
N PRO A 977 -38.42 -24.03 -6.37
CA PRO A 977 -38.85 -24.02 -4.98
C PRO A 977 -38.85 -22.60 -4.42
N LEU A 978 -39.97 -21.89 -4.55
CA LEU A 978 -40.26 -20.67 -3.80
C LEU A 978 -40.91 -21.09 -2.48
N LEU A 979 -40.34 -20.67 -1.35
CA LEU A 979 -40.79 -21.09 -0.02
C LEU A 979 -42.25 -20.68 0.27
N ASP A 980 -43.02 -21.72 0.58
CA ASP A 980 -44.27 -21.89 1.36
C ASP A 980 -45.63 -21.32 0.90
N LYS A 981 -46.64 -22.19 1.06
CA LYS A 981 -48.05 -22.05 0.69
C LYS A 981 -48.78 -21.06 1.62
N GLY A 982 -48.86 -19.78 1.28
CA GLY A 982 -49.52 -18.83 2.21
C GLY A 982 -50.24 -17.60 1.65
N THR A 983 -49.87 -17.05 0.49
CA THR A 983 -50.25 -15.65 0.16
C THR A 983 -51.20 -15.45 -1.02
N GLY A 984 -51.74 -16.51 -1.63
CA GLY A 984 -52.86 -16.37 -2.58
C GLY A 984 -52.55 -15.62 -3.89
N LEU A 985 -51.29 -15.32 -4.20
CA LEU A 985 -50.85 -14.77 -5.48
C LEU A 985 -49.88 -15.75 -6.16
N GLY A 986 -50.46 -16.59 -7.03
CA GLY A 986 -49.89 -17.30 -8.19
C GLY A 986 -48.44 -17.79 -8.21
N GLY A 987 -48.26 -19.11 -8.11
CA GLY A 987 -47.36 -19.91 -8.96
C GLY A 987 -46.00 -20.36 -8.38
N ASP A 988 -45.90 -21.58 -7.85
CA ASP A 988 -44.64 -22.29 -7.51
C ASP A 988 -43.82 -22.71 -8.77
N GLU A 989 -44.13 -22.19 -9.96
CA GLU A 989 -43.59 -22.61 -11.25
C GLU A 989 -43.16 -21.41 -12.08
N ILE A 990 -41.87 -21.33 -12.42
CA ILE A 990 -41.32 -20.33 -13.34
C ILE A 990 -41.46 -20.86 -14.77
N ASP A 991 -42.04 -20.05 -15.66
CA ASP A 991 -42.09 -20.34 -17.09
C ASP A 991 -40.74 -19.99 -17.73
N THR A 992 -39.89 -20.99 -17.93
CA THR A 992 -38.54 -20.83 -18.49
C THR A 992 -38.56 -20.34 -19.94
N ALA A 993 -39.69 -20.43 -20.64
CA ALA A 993 -39.87 -19.89 -21.98
C ALA A 993 -40.25 -18.39 -21.98
N ALA A 994 -40.54 -17.79 -20.82
CA ALA A 994 -40.94 -16.38 -20.73
C ALA A 994 -39.78 -15.39 -20.96
N VAL A 995 -38.52 -15.85 -20.86
CA VAL A 995 -37.31 -15.08 -21.12
C VAL A 995 -36.52 -15.75 -22.22
N LYS A 996 -36.15 -14.99 -23.25
CA LYS A 996 -35.26 -15.48 -24.30
C LYS A 996 -33.80 -15.45 -23.84
N VAL A 997 -33.08 -16.55 -24.02
CA VAL A 997 -31.64 -16.62 -23.73
C VAL A 997 -30.87 -16.70 -25.05
N VAL A 998 -29.73 -16.00 -25.15
CA VAL A 998 -28.84 -16.04 -26.32
C VAL A 998 -27.39 -16.13 -25.86
N HIS A 999 -26.57 -16.95 -26.52
CA HIS A 999 -25.14 -17.05 -26.28
C HIS A 999 -24.36 -16.18 -27.26
N LEU A 1000 -23.45 -15.36 -26.74
CA LEU A 1000 -22.61 -14.48 -27.54
C LEU A 1000 -21.15 -14.90 -27.29
N LEU A 1001 -20.65 -15.78 -28.17
CA LEU A 1001 -19.39 -16.53 -28.01
C LEU A 1001 -18.51 -16.41 -29.25
N ASN A 1002 -17.21 -16.72 -29.10
CA ASN A 1002 -16.33 -16.96 -30.23
C ASN A 1002 -16.65 -18.33 -30.88
N PRO A 1003 -16.97 -18.40 -32.18
CA PRO A 1003 -17.21 -19.66 -32.87
C PRO A 1003 -15.94 -20.52 -33.05
N ASP A 1004 -14.74 -19.91 -33.07
CA ASP A 1004 -13.49 -20.64 -33.19
C ASP A 1004 -12.97 -21.09 -31.82
N GLN A 1005 -12.87 -22.41 -31.64
CA GLN A 1005 -12.32 -23.05 -30.44
C GLN A 1005 -11.09 -23.91 -30.76
N SER A 1006 -10.52 -23.77 -31.95
CA SER A 1006 -9.40 -24.59 -32.41
C SER A 1006 -8.06 -24.09 -31.87
N SER A 1007 -7.90 -22.77 -31.72
CA SER A 1007 -6.64 -22.17 -31.32
C SER A 1007 -6.42 -22.16 -29.82
N THR A 1008 -5.15 -22.28 -29.44
CA THR A 1008 -4.68 -22.33 -28.06
C THR A 1008 -3.88 -21.10 -27.68
N PHE A 1009 -3.76 -20.84 -26.39
CA PHE A 1009 -2.87 -19.79 -25.89
C PHE A 1009 -1.42 -19.97 -26.39
N THR A 1010 -0.97 -21.22 -26.54
CA THR A 1010 0.34 -21.56 -27.12
C THR A 1010 0.47 -21.10 -28.57
N ASP A 1011 -0.58 -21.23 -29.39
CA ASP A 1011 -0.58 -20.76 -30.79
C ASP A 1011 -0.47 -19.23 -30.84
N PHE A 1012 -1.19 -18.53 -29.95
CA PHE A 1012 -1.09 -17.08 -29.80
C PHE A 1012 0.32 -16.64 -29.39
N LEU A 1013 0.93 -17.27 -28.37
CA LEU A 1013 2.29 -16.94 -27.95
C LEU A 1013 3.31 -17.20 -29.06
N THR A 1014 3.15 -18.29 -29.82
CA THR A 1014 4.01 -18.63 -30.96
C THR A 1014 3.94 -17.53 -32.03
N ARG A 1015 2.73 -17.06 -32.34
CA ARG A 1015 2.52 -15.99 -33.30
C ARG A 1015 3.02 -14.64 -32.79
N LEU A 1016 2.82 -14.34 -31.50
CA LEU A 1016 3.36 -13.17 -30.83
C LEU A 1016 4.89 -13.13 -30.88
N GLN A 1017 5.55 -14.27 -30.65
CA GLN A 1017 7.00 -14.40 -30.75
C GLN A 1017 7.50 -14.13 -32.19
N GLN A 1018 6.77 -14.59 -33.22
CA GLN A 1018 7.09 -14.31 -34.63
C GLN A 1018 6.94 -12.81 -34.98
N VAL A 1019 5.93 -12.14 -34.43
CA VAL A 1019 5.68 -10.71 -34.66
C VAL A 1019 6.73 -9.86 -33.94
N SER A 1020 7.00 -10.14 -32.65
CA SER A 1020 7.91 -9.34 -31.82
C SER A 1020 9.38 -9.42 -32.28
N ASN A 1021 9.84 -10.59 -32.72
CA ASN A 1021 11.24 -10.82 -33.08
C ASN A 1021 11.64 -10.25 -34.45
N ASN A 1022 10.67 -9.79 -35.26
CA ASN A 1022 10.95 -9.13 -36.54
C ASN A 1022 11.10 -7.60 -36.40
N ASP A 1023 10.61 -7.00 -35.30
CA ASP A 1023 10.53 -5.54 -35.13
C ASP A 1023 11.43 -4.96 -34.00
N SER A 1024 12.12 -5.77 -33.18
CA SER A 1024 12.87 -5.25 -32.01
C SER A 1024 14.08 -6.08 -31.54
N ASN A 1025 15.02 -5.43 -30.83
CA ASN A 1025 16.28 -5.97 -30.28
C ASN A 1025 16.11 -6.85 -29.01
N GLU A 1026 14.88 -7.16 -28.57
CA GLU A 1026 14.59 -7.99 -27.40
C GLU A 1026 13.74 -9.21 -27.82
N ALA A 1027 14.32 -10.41 -27.76
CA ALA A 1027 13.66 -11.63 -28.21
C ALA A 1027 12.72 -12.21 -27.14
N LEU A 1028 11.44 -12.41 -27.48
CA LEU A 1028 10.48 -13.09 -26.60
C LEU A 1028 10.82 -14.58 -26.46
N LYS A 1029 10.65 -15.13 -25.26
CA LYS A 1029 10.91 -16.53 -24.91
C LYS A 1029 9.65 -17.16 -24.31
N ILE A 1030 9.15 -18.22 -24.94
CA ILE A 1030 8.06 -19.01 -24.40
C ILE A 1030 8.67 -20.08 -23.48
N VAL A 1031 8.29 -20.10 -22.21
CA VAL A 1031 8.83 -21.01 -21.19
C VAL A 1031 7.72 -21.79 -20.50
N PRO A 1032 7.99 -22.97 -19.91
CA PRO A 1032 7.02 -23.63 -19.05
C PRO A 1032 6.52 -22.70 -17.92
N ALA A 1033 5.23 -22.77 -17.58
CA ALA A 1033 4.64 -21.91 -16.55
C ALA A 1033 5.43 -21.93 -15.22
N GLN A 1034 5.97 -23.09 -14.82
CA GLN A 1034 6.78 -23.23 -13.61
C GLN A 1034 8.09 -22.41 -13.68
N GLN A 1035 8.77 -22.39 -14.82
CA GLN A 1035 10.00 -21.61 -15.01
C GLN A 1035 9.72 -20.10 -14.99
N TRP A 1036 8.57 -19.69 -15.53
CA TRP A 1036 8.10 -18.31 -15.43
C TRP A 1036 7.78 -17.92 -13.99
N LEU A 1037 7.10 -18.79 -13.22
CA LEU A 1037 6.84 -18.57 -11.79
C LEU A 1037 8.15 -18.43 -11.00
N GLU A 1038 9.12 -19.32 -11.22
CA GLU A 1038 10.44 -19.26 -10.56
C GLU A 1038 11.17 -17.96 -10.88
N LYS A 1039 11.12 -17.48 -12.14
CA LYS A 1039 11.71 -16.20 -12.51
C LYS A 1039 11.01 -15.03 -11.81
N LEU A 1040 9.68 -15.04 -11.73
CA LEU A 1040 8.93 -14.02 -11.01
C LEU A 1040 9.20 -14.07 -9.49
N GLU A 1041 9.38 -15.26 -8.92
CA GLU A 1041 9.81 -15.45 -7.53
C GLU A 1041 11.21 -14.90 -7.28
N ALA A 1042 12.15 -15.17 -8.19
CA ALA A 1042 13.51 -14.64 -8.14
C ALA A 1042 13.52 -13.10 -8.23
N LEU A 1043 12.67 -12.52 -9.07
CA LEU A 1043 12.50 -11.07 -9.19
C LEU A 1043 11.81 -10.45 -7.97
N ALA A 1044 10.84 -11.15 -7.38
CA ALA A 1044 10.20 -10.72 -6.13
C ALA A 1044 11.16 -10.81 -4.92
N SER A 1045 12.16 -11.69 -4.98
CA SER A 1045 13.18 -11.87 -3.94
C SER A 1045 14.48 -11.09 -4.17
N GLY A 1046 14.71 -10.56 -5.37
CA GLY A 1046 15.94 -9.85 -5.76
C GLY A 1046 15.73 -8.42 -6.30
N SER A 1047 15.94 -7.43 -5.44
CA SER A 1047 16.29 -6.01 -5.71
C SER A 1047 15.22 -4.96 -6.09
N GLU A 1048 15.34 -3.84 -5.37
CA GLU A 1048 15.24 -2.40 -5.70
C GLU A 1048 15.28 -1.94 -7.18
N GLN A 1049 14.59 -2.58 -8.13
CA GLN A 1049 14.46 -2.07 -9.50
C GLN A 1049 13.02 -1.68 -9.87
N SER A 1050 12.92 -0.43 -10.35
CA SER A 1050 11.80 0.33 -10.97
C SER A 1050 10.38 0.15 -10.40
N SER A 1051 9.75 1.27 -10.03
CA SER A 1051 8.41 1.33 -9.44
C SER A 1051 7.26 0.83 -10.34
N GLU A 1052 7.52 0.53 -11.62
CA GLU A 1052 6.51 0.02 -12.56
C GLU A 1052 6.33 -1.51 -12.46
N ALA A 1053 7.40 -2.30 -12.30
CA ALA A 1053 7.36 -3.76 -12.34
C ALA A 1053 6.59 -4.45 -11.18
N GLN A 1054 6.22 -3.71 -10.13
CA GLN A 1054 5.65 -4.28 -8.90
C GLN A 1054 4.18 -4.71 -8.96
N LYS A 1055 3.39 -4.33 -9.97
CA LYS A 1055 1.95 -4.66 -10.00
C LYS A 1055 1.70 -6.12 -10.41
N SER A 1056 2.36 -6.57 -11.46
CA SER A 1056 2.31 -7.96 -11.93
C SER A 1056 2.86 -8.94 -10.89
N LEU A 1057 3.98 -8.62 -10.22
CA LEU A 1057 4.58 -9.47 -9.17
C LEU A 1057 3.67 -9.67 -7.95
N ARG A 1058 2.71 -8.77 -7.67
CA ARG A 1058 1.71 -8.96 -6.60
C ARG A 1058 0.72 -10.09 -6.90
N LEU A 1059 0.58 -10.48 -8.16
CA LEU A 1059 -0.26 -11.60 -8.58
C LEU A 1059 0.48 -12.95 -8.49
N LEU A 1060 1.75 -12.95 -8.07
CA LEU A 1060 2.54 -14.18 -7.97
C LEU A 1060 1.89 -15.27 -7.09
N PRO A 1061 1.35 -14.98 -5.88
CA PRO A 1061 0.65 -16.01 -5.09
C PRO A 1061 -0.55 -16.62 -5.84
N PHE A 1062 -1.27 -15.78 -6.59
CA PHE A 1062 -2.39 -16.20 -7.41
C PHE A 1062 -1.93 -17.09 -8.58
N TRP A 1063 -0.86 -16.71 -9.28
CA TRP A 1063 -0.32 -17.50 -10.39
C TRP A 1063 0.30 -18.82 -9.93
N LYS A 1064 0.96 -18.86 -8.78
CA LYS A 1064 1.42 -20.11 -8.16
C LYS A 1064 0.22 -21.03 -7.90
N GLN A 1065 -0.82 -20.51 -7.26
CA GLN A 1065 -2.03 -21.29 -7.02
C GLN A 1065 -2.65 -21.82 -8.32
N ALA A 1066 -2.60 -21.03 -9.40
CA ALA A 1066 -3.16 -21.43 -10.69
C ALA A 1066 -2.33 -22.46 -11.46
N TYR A 1067 -1.00 -22.38 -11.39
CA TYR A 1067 -0.12 -23.04 -12.34
C TYR A 1067 0.97 -23.93 -11.71
N SER A 1068 1.17 -23.91 -10.39
CA SER A 1068 2.22 -24.70 -9.71
C SER A 1068 2.05 -26.22 -9.81
N ASN A 1069 0.85 -26.72 -10.14
CA ASN A 1069 0.57 -28.17 -10.23
C ASN A 1069 0.46 -28.69 -11.68
N ARG A 1070 0.71 -27.86 -12.71
CA ARG A 1070 0.70 -28.33 -14.11
C ARG A 1070 2.07 -28.94 -14.45
N GLN A 1071 2.13 -30.26 -14.52
CA GLN A 1071 3.31 -30.97 -15.04
C GLN A 1071 3.60 -30.53 -16.48
N PRO A 1072 4.87 -30.32 -16.87
CA PRO A 1072 5.22 -30.02 -18.25
C PRO A 1072 4.80 -31.18 -19.15
N SER A 1073 3.94 -30.91 -20.13
CA SER A 1073 3.60 -31.91 -21.14
C SER A 1073 4.87 -32.24 -21.94
N PRO A 1074 5.38 -33.49 -21.94
CA PRO A 1074 6.61 -33.80 -22.63
C PRO A 1074 6.41 -33.65 -24.14
N ARG A 1075 7.15 -32.74 -24.77
CA ARG A 1075 7.46 -32.88 -26.20
C ARG A 1075 8.44 -34.05 -26.30
N SER A 1076 7.96 -35.20 -26.77
CA SER A 1076 8.80 -36.34 -27.10
C SER A 1076 9.75 -35.98 -28.23
N ASN A 1077 11.05 -35.94 -27.93
CA ASN A 1077 12.12 -36.34 -28.84
C ASN A 1077 13.23 -37.03 -28.02
N ASP A 1078 13.65 -38.18 -28.53
CA ASP A 1078 14.89 -38.93 -28.27
C ASP A 1078 14.98 -39.99 -27.15
N THR A 1079 14.74 -41.24 -27.59
CA THR A 1079 15.55 -42.48 -27.50
C THR A 1079 16.12 -43.02 -26.17
N ASP A 1080 15.66 -44.24 -25.83
CA ASP A 1080 16.38 -45.44 -25.32
C ASP A 1080 17.28 -45.37 -24.06
N THR A 1081 16.87 -46.04 -22.98
CA THR A 1081 17.29 -47.43 -22.61
C THR A 1081 16.88 -47.82 -21.18
N ASP A 1082 16.67 -49.14 -21.00
CA ASP A 1082 16.22 -49.92 -19.84
C ASP A 1082 16.93 -49.69 -18.47
N SER A 1083 16.17 -49.79 -17.37
CA SER A 1083 16.31 -50.90 -16.39
C SER A 1083 15.40 -50.80 -15.15
N THR A 1084 14.63 -51.88 -14.93
CA THR A 1084 14.21 -52.52 -13.67
C THR A 1084 13.57 -51.71 -12.52
N ALA A 1085 12.28 -51.97 -12.27
CA ALA A 1085 11.59 -51.75 -10.98
C ALA A 1085 11.94 -52.87 -9.97
N PRO A 1086 11.75 -52.68 -8.63
CA PRO A 1086 10.41 -52.88 -8.04
C PRO A 1086 10.06 -52.02 -6.79
N GLY A 1087 8.76 -51.86 -6.52
CA GLY A 1087 8.23 -51.87 -5.14
C GLY A 1087 7.48 -50.64 -4.61
N GLY A 1088 6.19 -50.53 -4.91
CA GLY A 1088 5.09 -50.23 -3.96
C GLY A 1088 5.04 -48.87 -3.24
N LEU A 1089 4.08 -48.02 -3.62
CA LEU A 1089 2.81 -47.82 -2.89
C LEU A 1089 1.98 -46.75 -3.60
N ALA A 1090 0.73 -47.10 -3.89
CA ALA A 1090 -0.28 -46.21 -4.43
C ALA A 1090 -0.59 -45.09 -3.44
N PHE A 1091 -0.75 -43.86 -3.93
CA PHE A 1091 -1.60 -42.87 -3.28
C PHE A 1091 -2.55 -42.25 -4.32
N ASP A 1092 -3.80 -42.22 -3.90
CA ASP A 1092 -5.03 -41.99 -4.64
C ASP A 1092 -5.15 -40.50 -5.06
N VAL A 1093 -5.14 -40.20 -6.36
CA VAL A 1093 -5.31 -38.83 -6.91
C VAL A 1093 -6.80 -38.55 -7.16
N HIS A 1094 -7.68 -38.98 -6.26
CA HIS A 1094 -9.13 -38.80 -6.39
C HIS A 1094 -9.70 -37.60 -5.61
N ASN A 1095 -8.87 -36.87 -4.84
CA ASN A 1095 -9.35 -35.80 -3.94
C ASN A 1095 -8.82 -34.38 -4.22
N SER A 1096 -8.07 -34.13 -5.30
CA SER A 1096 -7.36 -32.86 -5.49
C SER A 1096 -8.06 -31.81 -6.37
N LEU A 1097 -9.26 -32.09 -6.90
CA LEU A 1097 -9.93 -31.21 -7.89
C LEU A 1097 -11.20 -30.50 -7.35
N ILE A 1098 -11.37 -30.40 -6.03
CA ILE A 1098 -12.52 -29.71 -5.40
C ILE A 1098 -12.17 -28.28 -4.93
N ALA A 1099 -10.92 -27.84 -5.08
CA ALA A 1099 -10.50 -26.50 -4.67
C ALA A 1099 -10.36 -25.54 -5.88
N MET A 1100 -11.35 -24.66 -6.03
CA MET A 1100 -11.34 -23.37 -6.75
C MET A 1100 -11.89 -23.28 -8.20
N PRO A 1101 -13.21 -23.07 -8.36
CA PRO A 1101 -13.83 -22.67 -9.64
C PRO A 1101 -13.68 -21.17 -9.98
N ALA A 1102 -13.34 -20.31 -9.02
CA ALA A 1102 -13.07 -18.88 -9.27
C ALA A 1102 -11.85 -18.66 -10.17
N LEU A 1103 -10.88 -19.57 -10.06
CA LEU A 1103 -9.63 -19.57 -10.80
C LEU A 1103 -9.85 -19.95 -12.28
N ALA A 1104 -10.68 -20.97 -12.54
CA ALA A 1104 -11.04 -21.38 -13.90
C ALA A 1104 -11.80 -20.27 -14.64
N HIS A 1105 -12.67 -19.53 -13.94
CA HIS A 1105 -13.42 -18.45 -14.55
C HIS A 1105 -12.58 -17.19 -14.80
N TRP A 1106 -11.67 -16.81 -13.90
CA TRP A 1106 -10.73 -15.70 -14.12
C TRP A 1106 -9.76 -15.97 -15.28
N LEU A 1107 -9.52 -17.26 -15.59
CA LEU A 1107 -8.64 -17.73 -16.65
C LEU A 1107 -9.35 -18.18 -17.93
N GLY A 1108 -10.69 -18.21 -18.00
CA GLY A 1108 -11.42 -18.68 -19.18
C GLY A 1108 -11.38 -20.21 -19.43
N LEU A 1109 -11.03 -21.00 -18.42
CA LEU A 1109 -10.80 -22.44 -18.52
C LEU A 1109 -12.11 -23.25 -18.63
N SER A 1110 -12.28 -23.96 -19.75
CA SER A 1110 -13.19 -25.11 -19.87
C SER A 1110 -12.38 -26.41 -19.95
N THR A 1111 -12.44 -27.27 -18.94
CA THR A 1111 -11.77 -28.58 -19.00
C THR A 1111 -12.59 -29.57 -19.83
N ILE A 1112 -12.03 -30.02 -20.97
CA ILE A 1112 -12.53 -31.15 -21.76
C ILE A 1112 -11.44 -32.22 -21.75
N GLU A 1113 -11.57 -33.24 -20.90
CA GLU A 1113 -10.68 -34.41 -20.97
C GLU A 1113 -11.14 -35.37 -22.08
N GLY A 1114 -10.32 -35.51 -23.13
CA GLY A 1114 -10.47 -36.53 -24.17
C GLY A 1114 -9.34 -37.55 -24.11
N ARG A 1115 -9.59 -38.75 -23.57
CA ARG A 1115 -8.69 -39.90 -23.73
C ARG A 1115 -8.64 -40.31 -25.21
N ARG A 1116 -7.52 -40.07 -25.89
CA ARG A 1116 -7.14 -40.76 -27.14
C ARG A 1116 -6.29 -41.99 -26.80
N SER A 1117 -6.91 -43.17 -26.75
CA SER A 1117 -6.16 -44.42 -26.89
C SER A 1117 -5.86 -44.69 -28.36
N ARG A 1118 -4.59 -44.62 -28.78
CA ARG A 1118 -4.14 -45.21 -30.05
C ARG A 1118 -4.17 -46.73 -29.93
N GLY A 1119 -5.30 -47.34 -30.28
CA GLY A 1119 -5.40 -48.77 -30.58
C GLY A 1119 -5.40 -48.97 -32.09
N LYS A 1120 -4.58 -49.91 -32.58
CA LYS A 1120 -4.54 -50.34 -33.98
C LYS A 1120 -5.93 -50.75 -34.48
N ALA A 1121 -6.22 -50.41 -35.74
CA ALA A 1121 -7.45 -50.77 -36.44
C ALA A 1121 -7.73 -52.28 -36.45
N PRO A 1122 -9.02 -52.65 -36.40
CA PRO A 1122 -9.58 -53.57 -37.38
C PRO A 1122 -10.77 -52.93 -38.12
N GLN A 1123 -10.85 -53.18 -39.43
CA GLN A 1123 -12.04 -52.92 -40.25
C GLN A 1123 -13.24 -53.71 -39.69
N VAL A 1124 -14.44 -53.10 -39.68
CA VAL A 1124 -15.75 -53.66 -40.13
C VAL A 1124 -16.85 -52.58 -40.01
N ASN A 1125 -17.75 -52.59 -41.00
CA ASN A 1125 -18.82 -51.64 -41.37
C ASN A 1125 -19.91 -51.35 -40.31
N GLY A 1126 -20.55 -50.17 -40.40
CA GLY A 1126 -21.93 -49.94 -39.95
C GLY A 1126 -22.27 -48.49 -39.53
N ASP A 1127 -23.21 -47.88 -40.25
CA ASP A 1127 -23.85 -46.55 -40.07
C ASP A 1127 -24.01 -45.96 -38.65
N ALA A 1128 -23.69 -44.67 -38.49
CA ALA A 1128 -24.43 -43.70 -37.65
C ALA A 1128 -24.03 -42.26 -38.01
N GLY A 1129 -25.02 -41.44 -38.38
CA GLY A 1129 -24.87 -40.13 -39.02
C GLY A 1129 -24.34 -39.00 -38.14
N ASP A 1130 -23.54 -38.16 -38.78
CA ASP A 1130 -22.93 -36.92 -38.31
C ASP A 1130 -23.93 -35.76 -38.46
N ASN A 1131 -24.32 -35.11 -37.36
CA ASN A 1131 -25.21 -33.94 -37.35
C ASN A 1131 -24.59 -32.82 -36.50
N THR A 1132 -23.82 -31.95 -37.14
CA THR A 1132 -23.38 -30.66 -36.60
C THR A 1132 -23.96 -29.53 -37.46
N VAL A 1133 -24.66 -28.57 -36.83
CA VAL A 1133 -25.19 -27.37 -37.49
C VAL A 1133 -24.31 -26.18 -37.09
N GLN A 1134 -23.62 -25.61 -38.07
CA GLN A 1134 -22.87 -24.35 -38.00
C GLN A 1134 -23.85 -23.16 -38.02
N ALA A 1135 -23.57 -22.13 -37.21
CA ALA A 1135 -24.22 -20.83 -37.35
C ALA A 1135 -23.32 -19.91 -38.20
N ASN A 1136 -23.77 -19.63 -39.43
CA ASN A 1136 -23.17 -18.64 -40.33
C ASN A 1136 -23.69 -17.24 -40.00
N VAL A 1137 -22.81 -16.23 -39.99
CA VAL A 1137 -23.20 -14.84 -40.29
C VAL A 1137 -22.13 -14.15 -41.16
N ALA A 1138 -22.61 -13.65 -42.31
CA ALA A 1138 -22.04 -12.70 -43.26
C ALA A 1138 -20.68 -13.04 -43.88
N GLU A 1139 -20.72 -13.82 -44.97
CA GLU A 1139 -19.65 -13.84 -45.98
C GLU A 1139 -19.42 -12.43 -46.52
N SER A 1140 -18.27 -11.84 -46.20
CA SER A 1140 -17.66 -10.83 -47.07
C SER A 1140 -16.78 -11.58 -48.07
N GLU A 1141 -17.28 -11.71 -49.30
CA GLU A 1141 -16.48 -12.07 -50.47
C GLU A 1141 -15.31 -11.08 -50.59
N ASP A 1142 -14.10 -11.49 -50.25
CA ASP A 1142 -13.04 -11.58 -51.26
C ASP A 1142 -11.69 -12.03 -50.68
N THR A 1143 -11.05 -12.88 -51.48
CA THR A 1143 -9.63 -13.31 -51.50
C THR A 1143 -9.16 -14.47 -50.63
N ASN A 1144 -8.92 -15.58 -51.34
CA ASN A 1144 -8.03 -16.69 -51.04
C ASN A 1144 -6.68 -16.24 -50.49
N ASP A 1145 -6.42 -16.56 -49.23
CA ASP A 1145 -5.19 -17.14 -48.68
C ASP A 1145 -5.60 -17.75 -47.32
N ASP A 1146 -4.94 -18.82 -46.87
CA ASP A 1146 -5.20 -19.59 -45.64
C ASP A 1146 -6.08 -18.88 -44.60
N VAL A 1147 -7.22 -19.47 -44.23
CA VAL A 1147 -8.18 -18.94 -43.24
C VAL A 1147 -7.52 -18.88 -41.86
N ASP A 1148 -6.67 -17.86 -41.67
CA ASP A 1148 -5.99 -17.49 -40.44
C ASP A 1148 -7.09 -17.04 -39.45
N ASN A 1149 -7.25 -17.78 -38.35
CA ASN A 1149 -8.07 -17.39 -37.20
C ASN A 1149 -7.84 -15.90 -36.90
N GLU A 1150 -8.91 -15.09 -36.82
CA GLU A 1150 -8.80 -13.65 -36.59
C GLU A 1150 -7.99 -13.31 -35.33
N LEU A 1151 -8.04 -14.18 -34.31
CA LEU A 1151 -7.24 -14.06 -33.08
C LEU A 1151 -5.73 -14.26 -33.29
N LEU A 1152 -5.33 -14.91 -34.39
CA LEU A 1152 -3.95 -15.21 -34.78
C LEU A 1152 -3.43 -14.33 -35.93
N ARG A 1153 -4.25 -13.37 -36.42
CA ARG A 1153 -3.79 -12.37 -37.38
C ARG A 1153 -2.64 -11.56 -36.79
N LYS A 1154 -1.55 -11.42 -37.55
CA LYS A 1154 -0.36 -10.67 -37.11
C LYS A 1154 -0.68 -9.25 -36.66
N ASP A 1155 -1.56 -8.57 -37.39
CA ASP A 1155 -1.99 -7.19 -37.08
C ASP A 1155 -2.70 -7.10 -35.71
N TYR A 1156 -3.65 -7.99 -35.44
CA TYR A 1156 -4.39 -8.01 -34.17
C TYR A 1156 -3.46 -8.29 -32.97
N ILE A 1157 -2.60 -9.31 -33.09
CA ILE A 1157 -1.61 -9.65 -32.07
C ILE A 1157 -0.61 -8.50 -31.84
N SER A 1158 -0.15 -7.84 -32.91
CA SER A 1158 0.75 -6.69 -32.82
C SER A 1158 0.12 -5.53 -32.05
N LYS A 1159 -1.15 -5.20 -32.35
CA LYS A 1159 -1.91 -4.16 -31.64
C LYS A 1159 -2.05 -4.47 -30.15
N ILE A 1160 -2.41 -5.71 -29.78
CA ILE A 1160 -2.49 -6.15 -28.38
C ILE A 1160 -1.13 -5.97 -27.70
N TRP A 1161 -0.07 -6.45 -28.34
CA TRP A 1161 1.28 -6.42 -27.77
C TRP A 1161 1.77 -5.00 -27.51
N ASN A 1162 1.63 -4.12 -28.48
CA ASN A 1162 2.02 -2.71 -28.36
C ASN A 1162 1.20 -2.02 -27.28
N TRP A 1163 -0.12 -2.25 -27.25
CA TRP A 1163 -0.97 -1.67 -26.22
C TRP A 1163 -0.58 -2.12 -24.81
N VAL A 1164 -0.33 -3.42 -24.60
CA VAL A 1164 0.12 -3.95 -23.30
C VAL A 1164 1.45 -3.32 -22.88
N ARG A 1165 2.41 -3.21 -23.81
CA ARG A 1165 3.72 -2.60 -23.53
C ARG A 1165 3.62 -1.14 -23.12
N GLU A 1166 2.72 -0.37 -23.70
CA GLU A 1166 2.59 1.06 -23.41
C GLU A 1166 1.71 1.34 -22.18
N ASN A 1167 0.70 0.52 -21.91
CA ASN A 1167 -0.40 0.87 -21.00
C ASN A 1167 -0.54 -0.04 -19.78
N VAL A 1168 0.15 -1.18 -19.75
CA VAL A 1168 0.17 -2.08 -18.60
C VAL A 1168 1.51 -1.93 -17.86
N PRO A 1169 1.51 -1.38 -16.63
CA PRO A 1169 2.72 -1.09 -15.86
C PRO A 1169 3.49 -2.34 -15.45
#